data_AF-A0A0F9SHL6-F1
#
_entry.id   AF-A0A0F9SHL6-F1
#
_cell.length_a   1.000
_cell.length_b   1.000
_cell.length_c   1.000
_cell.angle_alpha   90.00
_cell.angle_beta   90.00
_cell.angle_gamma   90.00
#
_symmetry.space_group_name_H-M   'P 1'
#
loop_
_entity.id
_entity.type
_entity.pdbx_description
1 polymer ?
#
loop_
_entity_poly.entity_id
_entity_poly.type
_entity_poly.pdbx_seq_one_letter_code
_entity_poly.pdbx_strand_id
1 'polypeptide(L)'
;KMRVNTMKGVMAEELLRRLRFTLIGRIIRFPTDYLERTSEGELVSMVTGETEPMGGLMGDAISQPVLQAGQMLTILVFLFSQSWAFGLAAVAFIPLQGWLIPKLQRRVNLLNKKRVVHVRALAGDIGTSAAGATTLRTNGGWGYLMSLINDRLANLVAIRFQIYQKKFFMKFVNNFISQLTPFFFYSVGGYLVIKGDVTIGALVAALAAFKDLSAPWKELLAYYTTSQELGLRWEMISDRFTPVGMIENNLFDGDPQDGPLLTGDIELSGLNLRNSTGELVLSDADLVISKGQTTLVVAPSEEDRRAMAYMLMRELKPTFGSVRIAQHELAGLHQKTIFQRLGFANSRPVVFDGTFLDNLMLPLYRLPNADEPFLLKETEQHLQENKGRLRDWWLEFITTLDLSDALFARGLTLRLPDDLDTPLAKALPQMRDRVVARIKAEGLSQNARFFAADTYNSALSVAENVLFAIAHETPNADKIAEQSDFQALLGELKVEKALFDTAFSIVEILLNIFGDDGSNHPLFRKLDLEEVSYHHVADLLARSDSPAKFTTQDKSHLLAVLFAISSEKLGVAFDEDVVALIMQMRAAHSTALQASLADVVTPLAVDMSIPGLTIQENAMFGRAVPRTPSEAQHLKDVVGEVLEETCKTAVLDLILKTPVSRKSSNLPAQLSEILSLCRATIKRPDMLILDEPLASFDDDVRKALPQRLRTLLPEVTILLLSASELGDEICDKHVRLYHGMLVDDAEDDAPTEQESAGKAELDLKIQALSTSKLFGSLGRKQQRLLAFGARWYKATPGEYIFHAGDAPDSGVFLIVEGTADLLRAADDGTEVLVTNVGAGSLVGELGLIRQEPRALHMRASDNLVCLNIGQDEFMAVIQHDAATAYRVLQIVAGYI
;
A
#
# COMPACT_ATOMS: atom_id res chain seq x y z
N LYS A 1 -12.21 36.68 -32.04
CA LYS A 1 -10.94 36.06 -31.58
C LYS A 1 -11.04 35.53 -30.15
N MET A 2 -11.36 36.37 -29.15
CA MET A 2 -11.55 35.94 -27.75
C MET A 2 -12.50 34.74 -27.59
N ARG A 3 -13.76 34.86 -28.05
CA ARG A 3 -14.76 33.78 -27.99
C ARG A 3 -14.29 32.46 -28.61
N VAL A 4 -13.62 32.52 -29.77
CA VAL A 4 -13.07 31.32 -30.45
C VAL A 4 -11.99 30.68 -29.60
N ASN A 5 -11.04 31.46 -29.06
CA ASN A 5 -9.98 30.93 -28.21
C ASN A 5 -10.54 30.33 -26.91
N THR A 6 -11.56 30.94 -26.31
CA THR A 6 -12.25 30.38 -25.14
C THR A 6 -12.94 29.06 -25.48
N MET A 7 -13.67 28.99 -26.59
CA MET A 7 -14.32 27.74 -27.03
C MET A 7 -13.32 26.63 -27.36
N LYS A 8 -12.16 26.95 -27.94
CA LYS A 8 -11.07 25.98 -28.12
C LYS A 8 -10.57 25.43 -26.78
N GLY A 9 -10.41 26.29 -25.77
CA GLY A 9 -10.01 25.90 -24.43
C GLY A 9 -11.02 24.96 -23.76
N VAL A 10 -12.32 25.30 -23.83
CA VAL A 10 -13.39 24.43 -23.31
C VAL A 10 -13.39 23.07 -24.01
N MET A 11 -13.29 23.05 -25.34
CA MET A 11 -13.23 21.81 -26.12
C MET A 11 -12.00 20.97 -25.75
N ALA A 12 -10.84 21.60 -25.53
CA ALA A 12 -9.63 20.94 -25.09
C ALA A 12 -9.81 20.26 -23.71
N GLU A 13 -10.37 20.96 -22.74
CA GLU A 13 -10.63 20.42 -21.39
C GLU A 13 -11.65 19.28 -21.42
N GLU A 14 -12.73 19.38 -22.21
CA GLU A 14 -13.72 18.32 -22.35
C GLU A 14 -13.14 17.04 -22.97
N LEU A 15 -12.31 17.18 -24.01
CA LEU A 15 -11.65 16.05 -24.65
C LEU A 15 -10.59 15.44 -23.74
N LEU A 16 -9.81 16.26 -23.02
CA LEU A 16 -8.81 15.78 -22.06
C LEU A 16 -9.47 15.04 -20.90
N ARG A 17 -10.60 15.54 -20.39
CA ARG A 17 -11.42 14.86 -19.37
C ARG A 17 -11.87 13.48 -19.86
N ARG A 18 -12.42 13.39 -21.07
CA ARG A 18 -12.86 12.11 -21.68
C ARG A 18 -11.69 11.14 -21.88
N LEU A 19 -10.54 11.64 -22.34
CA LEU A 19 -9.33 10.82 -22.50
C LEU A 19 -8.88 10.25 -21.15
N ARG A 20 -8.73 11.09 -20.12
CA ARG A 20 -8.32 10.65 -18.77
C ARG A 20 -9.29 9.64 -18.19
N PHE A 21 -10.59 9.89 -18.31
CA PHE A 21 -11.63 8.95 -17.88
C PHE A 21 -11.49 7.59 -18.59
N THR A 22 -11.30 7.60 -19.92
CA THR A 22 -11.11 6.38 -20.71
C THR A 22 -9.86 5.62 -20.26
N LEU A 23 -8.75 6.31 -20.02
CA LEU A 23 -7.50 5.70 -19.57
C LEU A 23 -7.65 5.06 -18.18
N ILE A 24 -8.32 5.74 -17.24
CA ILE A 24 -8.63 5.19 -15.91
C ILE A 24 -9.52 3.95 -16.02
N GLY A 25 -10.58 4.01 -16.84
CA GLY A 25 -11.45 2.85 -17.08
C GLY A 25 -10.70 1.66 -17.69
N ARG A 26 -9.66 1.90 -18.49
CA ARG A 26 -8.78 0.84 -19.00
C ARG A 26 -7.89 0.23 -17.91
N ILE A 27 -7.34 1.04 -16.99
CA ILE A 27 -6.48 0.53 -15.90
C ILE A 27 -7.20 -0.55 -15.08
N ILE A 28 -8.50 -0.38 -14.81
CA ILE A 28 -9.32 -1.33 -14.05
C ILE A 28 -9.41 -2.72 -14.73
N ARG A 29 -9.18 -2.79 -16.04
CA ARG A 29 -9.24 -4.03 -16.83
C ARG A 29 -7.88 -4.66 -17.10
N PHE A 30 -6.80 -4.07 -16.58
CA PHE A 30 -5.46 -4.61 -16.74
C PHE A 30 -5.32 -5.93 -15.97
N PRO A 31 -4.60 -6.92 -16.51
CA PRO A 31 -4.31 -8.15 -15.78
C PRO A 31 -3.43 -7.86 -14.56
N THR A 32 -3.61 -8.63 -13.49
CA THR A 32 -2.92 -8.42 -12.21
C THR A 32 -1.40 -8.43 -12.36
N ASP A 33 -0.85 -9.35 -13.17
CA ASP A 33 0.59 -9.44 -13.45
C ASP A 33 1.18 -8.14 -14.00
N TYR A 34 0.41 -7.41 -14.82
CA TYR A 34 0.86 -6.12 -15.37
C TYR A 34 0.84 -5.03 -14.31
N LEU A 35 -0.17 -5.03 -13.43
CA LEU A 35 -0.29 -4.09 -12.32
C LEU A 35 0.81 -4.30 -11.27
N GLU A 36 1.17 -5.54 -10.95
CA GLU A 36 2.26 -5.85 -10.01
C GLU A 36 3.63 -5.40 -10.54
N ARG A 37 3.84 -5.43 -11.86
CA ARG A 37 5.12 -5.05 -12.51
C ARG A 37 5.21 -3.56 -12.83
N THR A 38 4.10 -2.83 -12.80
CA THR A 38 4.04 -1.42 -13.18
C THR A 38 3.85 -0.55 -11.95
N SER A 39 4.74 0.42 -11.72
CA SER A 39 4.60 1.29 -10.55
C SER A 39 3.34 2.16 -10.63
N GLU A 40 2.68 2.38 -9.49
CA GLU A 40 1.52 3.28 -9.42
C GLU A 40 1.86 4.70 -9.93
N GLY A 41 3.05 5.20 -9.58
CA GLY A 41 3.54 6.51 -10.02
C GLY A 41 3.71 6.62 -11.54
N GLU A 42 4.09 5.52 -12.22
CA GLU A 42 4.14 5.49 -13.69
C GLU A 42 2.75 5.66 -14.29
N LEU A 43 1.75 4.91 -13.81
CA LEU A 43 0.37 5.04 -14.30
C LEU A 43 -0.19 6.45 -14.04
N VAL A 44 0.04 7.01 -12.85
CA VAL A 44 -0.38 8.38 -12.50
C VAL A 44 0.27 9.40 -13.43
N SER A 45 1.59 9.31 -13.65
CA SER A 45 2.32 10.22 -14.55
C SER A 45 1.83 10.11 -16.00
N MET A 46 1.52 8.90 -16.46
CA MET A 46 0.97 8.68 -17.80
C MET A 46 -0.42 9.29 -17.97
N VAL A 47 -1.31 9.14 -16.99
CA VAL A 47 -2.67 9.73 -17.07
C VAL A 47 -2.64 11.24 -16.91
N THR A 48 -1.75 11.79 -16.08
CA THR A 48 -1.71 13.24 -15.78
C THR A 48 -0.77 13.98 -16.73
N GLY A 49 0.54 13.81 -16.56
CA GLY A 49 1.59 14.59 -17.23
C GLY A 49 1.79 14.26 -18.70
N GLU A 50 1.56 13.01 -19.14
CA GLU A 50 1.70 12.66 -20.56
C GLU A 50 0.48 13.03 -21.40
N THR A 51 -0.72 13.06 -20.81
CA THR A 51 -1.95 13.48 -21.52
C THR A 51 -2.13 15.01 -21.56
N GLU A 52 -1.64 15.75 -20.57
CA GLU A 52 -1.86 17.20 -20.47
C GLU A 52 -1.45 17.97 -21.74
N PRO A 53 -0.27 17.74 -22.35
CA PRO A 53 0.11 18.40 -23.59
C PRO A 53 -0.78 18.06 -24.79
N MET A 54 -1.57 16.98 -24.73
CA MET A 54 -2.50 16.61 -25.79
C MET A 54 -3.69 17.55 -25.86
N GLY A 55 -4.15 18.10 -24.72
CA GLY A 55 -5.29 19.01 -24.66
C GLY A 55 -5.11 20.22 -25.58
N GLY A 56 -3.91 20.82 -25.59
CA GLY A 56 -3.60 21.96 -26.45
C GLY A 56 -3.80 21.68 -27.94
N LEU A 57 -3.31 20.53 -28.44
CA LEU A 57 -3.50 20.15 -29.84
C LEU A 57 -4.95 19.80 -30.15
N MET A 58 -5.66 19.14 -29.22
CA MET A 58 -7.07 18.79 -29.41
C MET A 58 -7.93 20.04 -29.69
N GLY A 59 -7.70 21.13 -28.96
CA GLY A 59 -8.37 22.42 -29.18
C GLY A 59 -8.03 23.10 -30.52
N ASP A 60 -6.78 22.98 -30.95
CA ASP A 60 -6.26 23.63 -32.16
C ASP A 60 -6.31 22.77 -33.43
N ALA A 61 -6.66 21.49 -33.31
CA ALA A 61 -6.50 20.45 -34.33
C ALA A 61 -7.05 20.85 -35.70
N ILE A 62 -8.26 21.41 -35.75
CA ILE A 62 -8.94 21.81 -36.99
C ILE A 62 -8.81 23.31 -37.23
N SER A 63 -9.00 24.11 -36.18
CA SER A 63 -9.15 25.56 -36.29
C SER A 63 -7.85 26.26 -36.69
N GLN A 64 -6.69 25.82 -36.21
CA GLN A 64 -5.40 26.45 -36.52
C GLN A 64 -4.97 26.16 -37.97
N PRO A 65 -4.96 24.90 -38.48
CA PRO A 65 -4.62 24.65 -39.88
C PRO A 65 -5.54 25.36 -40.85
N VAL A 66 -6.86 25.34 -40.62
CA VAL A 66 -7.84 26.00 -41.50
C VAL A 66 -7.62 27.51 -41.56
N LEU A 67 -7.43 28.16 -40.40
CA LEU A 67 -7.19 29.60 -40.34
C LEU A 67 -5.88 29.98 -41.03
N GLN A 68 -4.78 29.29 -40.72
CA GLN A 68 -3.46 29.62 -41.24
C GLN A 68 -3.33 29.29 -42.73
N ALA A 69 -3.88 28.14 -43.17
CA ALA A 69 -3.92 27.79 -44.59
C ALA A 69 -4.81 28.77 -45.38
N GLY A 70 -5.95 29.19 -44.83
CA GLY A 70 -6.82 30.19 -45.45
C GLY A 70 -6.15 31.56 -45.59
N GLN A 71 -5.45 32.02 -44.54
CA GLN A 71 -4.64 33.24 -44.60
C GLN A 71 -3.52 33.14 -45.64
N MET A 72 -2.77 32.04 -45.62
CA MET A 72 -1.71 31.78 -46.58
C MET A 72 -2.23 31.78 -48.02
N LEU A 73 -3.36 31.11 -48.27
CA LEU A 73 -4.02 31.07 -49.59
C LEU A 73 -4.44 32.46 -50.05
N THR A 74 -5.05 33.26 -49.16
CA THR A 74 -5.47 34.63 -49.48
C THR A 74 -4.29 35.50 -49.90
N ILE A 75 -3.17 35.41 -49.18
CA ILE A 75 -1.95 36.16 -49.47
C ILE A 75 -1.29 35.68 -50.77
N LEU A 76 -1.26 34.37 -51.01
CA LEU A 76 -0.72 33.82 -52.26
C LEU A 76 -1.56 34.27 -53.46
N VAL A 77 -2.89 34.18 -53.40
CA VAL A 77 -3.78 34.66 -54.46
C VAL A 77 -3.56 36.15 -54.73
N PHE A 78 -3.40 36.95 -53.67
CA PHE A 78 -3.03 38.37 -53.81
C PHE A 78 -1.69 38.56 -54.54
N LEU A 79 -0.62 37.83 -54.14
CA LEU A 79 0.69 37.94 -54.77
C LEU A 79 0.69 37.52 -56.25
N PHE A 80 0.01 36.42 -56.59
CA PHE A 80 -0.15 35.98 -57.99
C PHE A 80 -0.97 36.97 -58.82
N SER A 81 -1.98 37.62 -58.22
CA SER A 81 -2.75 38.69 -58.86
C SER A 81 -1.92 39.94 -59.15
N GLN A 82 -0.86 40.23 -58.38
CA GLN A 82 0.03 41.37 -58.63
C GLN A 82 1.06 41.06 -59.72
N SER A 83 1.69 39.88 -59.66
CA SER A 83 2.61 39.40 -60.69
C SER A 83 2.86 37.91 -60.53
N TRP A 84 2.89 37.19 -61.65
CA TRP A 84 3.26 35.78 -61.68
C TRP A 84 4.66 35.52 -61.10
N ALA A 85 5.61 36.45 -61.32
CA ALA A 85 6.97 36.33 -60.80
C ALA A 85 7.02 36.41 -59.26
N PHE A 86 6.21 37.29 -58.66
CA PHE A 86 6.13 37.42 -57.19
C PHE A 86 5.44 36.22 -56.54
N GLY A 87 4.36 35.71 -57.13
CA GLY A 87 3.71 34.48 -56.66
C GLY A 87 4.66 33.27 -56.71
N LEU A 88 5.41 33.11 -57.80
CA LEU A 88 6.35 32.01 -57.96
C LEU A 88 7.55 32.13 -57.00
N ALA A 89 8.08 33.34 -56.80
CA ALA A 89 9.14 33.60 -55.81
C ALA A 89 8.70 33.30 -54.38
N ALA A 90 7.44 33.58 -54.01
CA ALA A 90 6.89 33.28 -52.69
C ALA A 90 6.73 31.78 -52.42
N VAL A 91 6.41 30.99 -53.45
CA VAL A 91 6.18 29.53 -53.31
C VAL A 91 7.46 28.72 -53.53
N ALA A 92 8.48 29.26 -54.21
CA ALA A 92 9.67 28.52 -54.63
C ALA A 92 10.37 27.73 -53.50
N PHE A 93 10.42 28.28 -52.28
CA PHE A 93 11.09 27.65 -51.14
C PHE A 93 10.17 26.80 -50.26
N ILE A 94 8.85 26.86 -50.45
CA ILE A 94 7.87 26.08 -49.67
C ILE A 94 8.08 24.57 -49.86
N PRO A 95 8.22 24.00 -51.08
CA PRO A 95 8.50 22.58 -51.27
C PRO A 95 9.81 22.13 -50.62
N LEU A 96 10.86 22.96 -50.69
CA LEU A 96 12.15 22.67 -50.07
C LEU A 96 12.02 22.59 -48.55
N GLN A 97 11.32 23.55 -47.93
CA GLN A 97 11.05 23.55 -46.49
C GLN A 97 10.15 22.36 -46.10
N GLY A 98 9.11 22.08 -46.88
CA GLY A 98 8.19 20.97 -46.69
C GLY A 98 8.85 19.60 -46.78
N TRP A 99 9.97 19.45 -47.50
CA TRP A 99 10.75 18.22 -47.55
C TRP A 99 11.84 18.16 -46.46
N LEU A 100 12.59 19.25 -46.29
CA LEU A 100 13.78 19.28 -45.43
C LEU A 100 13.43 19.29 -43.93
N ILE A 101 12.45 20.10 -43.52
CA ILE A 101 12.10 20.25 -42.11
C ILE A 101 11.55 18.95 -41.52
N PRO A 102 10.61 18.21 -42.16
CA PRO A 102 10.14 16.93 -41.62
C PRO A 102 11.26 15.91 -41.42
N LYS A 103 12.25 15.86 -42.33
CA LYS A 103 13.39 14.95 -42.22
C LYS A 103 14.28 15.28 -41.01
N LEU A 104 14.52 16.57 -40.74
CA LEU A 104 15.24 17.03 -39.55
C LEU A 104 14.43 16.78 -38.27
N GLN A 105 13.12 17.03 -38.30
CA GLN A 105 12.21 16.81 -37.19
C GLN A 105 12.17 15.34 -36.76
N ARG A 106 12.13 14.39 -37.70
CA ARG A 106 12.18 12.95 -37.39
C ARG A 106 13.39 12.58 -36.53
N ARG A 107 14.57 13.16 -36.80
CA ARG A 107 15.79 12.92 -36.00
C ARG A 107 15.67 13.49 -34.58
N VAL A 108 15.09 14.68 -34.44
CA VAL A 108 14.82 15.29 -33.13
C VAL A 108 13.82 14.45 -32.35
N ASN A 109 12.78 13.94 -33.02
CA ASN A 109 11.75 13.09 -32.42
C ASN A 109 12.32 11.77 -31.89
N LEU A 110 13.23 11.12 -32.63
CA LEU A 110 13.92 9.91 -32.15
C LEU A 110 14.75 10.17 -30.88
N LEU A 111 15.43 11.32 -30.81
CA LEU A 111 16.17 11.72 -29.61
C LEU A 111 15.22 12.06 -28.44
N ASN A 112 14.09 12.71 -28.72
CA ASN A 112 13.04 12.94 -27.72
C ASN A 112 12.47 11.62 -27.18
N LYS A 113 12.24 10.61 -28.04
CA LYS A 113 11.81 9.27 -27.61
C LYS A 113 12.83 8.66 -26.65
N LYS A 114 14.13 8.71 -26.97
CA LYS A 114 15.20 8.26 -26.07
C LYS A 114 15.19 9.03 -24.74
N ARG A 115 15.06 10.36 -24.78
CA ARG A 115 14.98 11.20 -23.58
C ARG A 115 13.83 10.76 -22.67
N VAL A 116 12.63 10.56 -23.21
CA VAL A 116 11.45 10.17 -22.43
C VAL A 116 11.69 8.84 -21.71
N VAL A 117 12.27 7.84 -22.39
CA VAL A 117 12.61 6.55 -21.77
C VAL A 117 13.56 6.72 -20.58
N HIS A 118 14.61 7.54 -20.71
CA HIS A 118 15.54 7.80 -19.61
C HIS A 118 14.92 8.61 -18.47
N VAL A 119 14.05 9.58 -18.76
CA VAL A 119 13.32 10.34 -17.72
C VAL A 119 12.41 9.41 -16.92
N ARG A 120 11.73 8.45 -17.58
CA ARG A 120 10.88 7.47 -16.88
C ARG A 120 11.68 6.51 -16.02
N ALA A 121 12.78 5.98 -16.54
CA ALA A 121 13.67 5.13 -15.76
C ALA A 121 14.18 5.86 -14.51
N LEU A 122 14.54 7.15 -14.64
CA LEU A 122 14.91 8.00 -13.51
C LEU A 122 13.74 8.23 -12.53
N ALA A 123 12.52 8.47 -13.02
CA ALA A 123 11.35 8.62 -12.16
C ALA A 123 11.05 7.34 -11.35
N GLY A 124 11.22 6.17 -11.97
CA GLY A 124 11.14 4.87 -11.29
C GLY A 124 12.19 4.74 -10.18
N ASP A 125 13.45 5.05 -10.48
CA ASP A 125 14.53 5.02 -9.48
C ASP A 125 14.24 5.99 -8.32
N ILE A 126 13.69 7.18 -8.59
CA ILE A 126 13.32 8.15 -7.55
C ILE A 126 12.25 7.54 -6.64
N GLY A 127 11.23 6.89 -7.21
CA GLY A 127 10.19 6.21 -6.45
C GLY A 127 10.75 5.11 -5.54
N THR A 128 11.57 4.21 -6.08
CA THR A 128 12.19 3.13 -5.29
C THR A 128 13.17 3.65 -4.25
N SER A 129 13.93 4.70 -4.57
CA SER A 129 14.91 5.30 -3.65
C SER A 129 14.25 6.06 -2.51
N ALA A 130 13.12 6.73 -2.78
CA ALA A 130 12.33 7.39 -1.75
C ALA A 130 11.71 6.36 -0.79
N ALA A 131 11.11 5.30 -1.33
CA ALA A 131 10.54 4.21 -0.52
C ALA A 131 11.63 3.47 0.30
N GLY A 132 12.80 3.25 -0.30
CA GLY A 132 13.95 2.58 0.33
C GLY A 132 14.94 3.51 1.04
N ALA A 133 14.60 4.79 1.26
CA ALA A 133 15.55 5.80 1.74
C ALA A 133 16.15 5.43 3.11
N THR A 134 15.34 4.87 4.00
CA THR A 134 15.81 4.37 5.30
C THR A 134 16.78 3.22 5.12
N THR A 135 16.43 2.21 4.31
CA THR A 135 17.29 1.06 3.99
C THR A 135 18.63 1.49 3.39
N LEU A 136 18.62 2.45 2.47
CA LEU A 136 19.82 2.97 1.81
C LEU A 136 20.75 3.71 2.78
N ARG A 137 20.18 4.43 3.75
CA ARG A 137 20.93 5.11 4.82
C ARG A 137 21.48 4.13 5.84
N THR A 138 20.66 3.19 6.32
CA THR A 138 21.05 2.25 7.38
C THR A 138 22.04 1.18 6.89
N ASN A 139 21.96 0.75 5.64
CA ASN A 139 22.83 -0.28 5.06
C ASN A 139 23.97 0.30 4.20
N GLY A 140 24.19 1.62 4.19
CA GLY A 140 25.33 2.24 3.50
C GLY A 140 25.26 2.22 1.96
N GLY A 141 24.09 1.98 1.36
CA GLY A 141 23.91 1.89 -0.10
C GLY A 141 23.75 3.24 -0.82
N TRP A 142 23.61 4.35 -0.10
CA TRP A 142 23.27 5.66 -0.67
C TRP A 142 24.31 6.16 -1.70
N GLY A 143 25.61 5.97 -1.43
CA GLY A 143 26.68 6.48 -2.30
C GLY A 143 26.71 5.78 -3.66
N TYR A 144 26.52 4.46 -3.67
CA TYR A 144 26.41 3.66 -4.90
C TYR A 144 25.21 4.11 -5.74
N LEU A 145 24.04 4.26 -5.09
CA LEU A 145 22.84 4.75 -5.76
C LEU A 145 23.04 6.13 -6.37
N MET A 146 23.65 7.07 -5.62
CA MET A 146 23.91 8.41 -6.13
C MET A 146 24.86 8.42 -7.33
N SER A 147 25.84 7.51 -7.39
CA SER A 147 26.67 7.31 -8.58
C SER A 147 25.84 6.87 -9.78
N LEU A 148 24.93 5.90 -9.59
CA LEU A 148 24.07 5.39 -10.65
C LEU A 148 23.08 6.45 -11.16
N ILE A 149 22.50 7.24 -10.26
CA ILE A 149 21.65 8.39 -10.61
C ILE A 149 22.45 9.45 -11.36
N ASN A 150 23.67 9.76 -10.92
CA ASN A 150 24.54 10.71 -11.58
C ASN A 150 24.85 10.30 -13.03
N ASP A 151 25.14 9.01 -13.28
CA ASP A 151 25.37 8.49 -14.63
C ASP A 151 24.11 8.60 -15.51
N ARG A 152 22.92 8.34 -14.95
CA ARG A 152 21.64 8.52 -15.67
C ARG A 152 21.37 9.99 -16.01
N LEU A 153 21.64 10.90 -15.07
CA LEU A 153 21.52 12.34 -15.28
C LEU A 153 22.50 12.83 -16.35
N ALA A 154 23.75 12.36 -16.33
CA ALA A 154 24.76 12.68 -17.35
C ALA A 154 24.30 12.26 -18.75
N ASN A 155 23.75 11.05 -18.89
CA ASN A 155 23.18 10.57 -20.15
C ASN A 155 21.98 11.43 -20.61
N LEU A 156 21.11 11.85 -19.69
CA LEU A 156 20.00 12.76 -19.99
C LEU A 156 20.50 14.11 -20.52
N VAL A 157 21.53 14.69 -19.88
CA VAL A 157 22.16 15.94 -20.33
C VAL A 157 22.73 15.77 -21.74
N ALA A 158 23.44 14.67 -22.01
CA ALA A 158 24.01 14.38 -23.33
C ALA A 158 22.93 14.28 -24.42
N ILE A 159 21.84 13.56 -24.16
CA ILE A 159 20.69 13.46 -25.09
C ILE A 159 20.06 14.83 -25.32
N ARG A 160 19.86 15.62 -24.25
CA ARG A 160 19.28 16.97 -24.34
C ARG A 160 20.15 17.91 -25.15
N PHE A 161 21.47 17.82 -25.00
CA PHE A 161 22.41 18.58 -25.80
C PHE A 161 22.32 18.24 -27.29
N GLN A 162 22.25 16.95 -27.64
CA GLN A 162 22.04 16.51 -29.04
C GLN A 162 20.70 17.04 -29.60
N ILE A 163 19.62 17.01 -28.80
CA ILE A 163 18.33 17.60 -29.18
C ILE A 163 18.49 19.10 -29.49
N TYR A 164 19.17 19.85 -28.61
CA TYR A 164 19.38 21.28 -28.82
C TYR A 164 20.18 21.57 -30.09
N GLN A 165 21.29 20.87 -30.32
CA GLN A 165 22.08 21.05 -31.54
C GLN A 165 21.23 20.86 -32.79
N LYS A 166 20.44 19.76 -32.87
CA LYS A 166 19.59 19.49 -34.04
C LYS A 166 18.43 20.50 -34.15
N LYS A 167 17.82 20.90 -33.05
CA LYS A 167 16.72 21.88 -33.02
C LYS A 167 17.19 23.27 -33.45
N PHE A 168 18.34 23.73 -32.97
CA PHE A 168 18.89 25.03 -33.37
C PHE A 168 19.44 25.03 -34.79
N PHE A 169 20.02 23.92 -35.26
CA PHE A 169 20.38 23.78 -36.66
C PHE A 169 19.15 23.87 -37.57
N MET A 170 18.05 23.20 -37.19
CA MET A 170 16.78 23.31 -37.92
C MET A 170 16.22 24.75 -37.92
N LYS A 171 16.27 25.47 -36.78
CA LYS A 171 15.89 26.89 -36.71
C LYS A 171 16.78 27.77 -37.59
N PHE A 172 18.09 27.51 -37.61
CA PHE A 172 19.04 28.22 -38.48
C PHE A 172 18.67 28.03 -39.95
N VAL A 173 18.46 26.79 -40.40
CA VAL A 173 18.03 26.48 -41.77
C VAL A 173 16.71 27.18 -42.10
N ASN A 174 15.73 27.14 -41.19
CA ASN A 174 14.44 27.81 -41.39
C ASN A 174 14.61 29.32 -41.58
N ASN A 175 15.34 29.98 -40.67
CA ASN A 175 15.59 31.42 -40.74
C ASN A 175 16.38 31.80 -42.00
N PHE A 176 17.36 30.98 -42.40
CA PHE A 176 18.14 31.20 -43.61
C PHE A 176 17.25 31.18 -44.86
N ILE A 177 16.39 30.17 -45.00
CA ILE A 177 15.45 30.09 -46.13
C ILE A 177 14.45 31.25 -46.12
N SER A 178 13.93 31.62 -44.94
CA SER A 178 13.03 32.77 -44.80
C SER A 178 13.68 34.09 -45.21
N GLN A 179 15.00 34.25 -45.03
CA GLN A 179 15.74 35.46 -45.44
C GLN A 179 16.14 35.45 -46.93
N LEU A 180 16.28 34.28 -47.55
CA LEU A 180 16.52 34.18 -48.99
C LEU A 180 15.37 34.73 -49.82
N THR A 181 14.13 34.58 -49.36
CA THR A 181 12.97 34.99 -50.14
C THR A 181 12.93 36.52 -50.35
N PRO A 182 13.03 37.38 -49.31
CA PRO A 182 13.19 38.83 -49.50
C PRO A 182 14.38 39.21 -50.39
N PHE A 183 15.50 38.51 -50.28
CA PHE A 183 16.66 38.73 -51.16
C PHE A 183 16.27 38.56 -52.64
N PHE A 184 15.58 37.47 -53.01
CA PHE A 184 15.07 37.29 -54.38
C PHE A 184 14.01 38.31 -54.78
N PHE A 185 13.13 38.74 -53.86
CA PHE A 185 12.19 39.82 -54.12
C PHE A 185 12.91 41.13 -54.46
N TYR A 186 13.98 41.48 -53.73
CA TYR A 186 14.78 42.67 -54.04
C TYR A 186 15.55 42.51 -55.35
N SER A 187 16.19 41.37 -55.60
CA SER A 187 16.99 41.16 -56.81
C SER A 187 16.13 41.06 -58.09
N VAL A 188 15.14 40.17 -58.10
CA VAL A 188 14.28 39.92 -59.27
C VAL A 188 13.25 41.03 -59.42
N GLY A 189 12.60 41.43 -58.32
CA GLY A 189 11.62 42.51 -58.33
C GLY A 189 12.25 43.86 -58.65
N GLY A 190 13.43 44.16 -58.09
CA GLY A 190 14.19 45.37 -58.45
C GLY A 190 14.58 45.40 -59.93
N TYR A 191 15.01 44.27 -60.50
CA TYR A 191 15.29 44.16 -61.93
C TYR A 191 14.03 44.39 -62.80
N LEU A 192 12.88 43.80 -62.43
CA LEU A 192 11.61 44.00 -63.14
C LEU A 192 11.10 45.44 -63.06
N VAL A 193 11.34 46.11 -61.93
CA VAL A 193 11.04 47.54 -61.78
C VAL A 193 11.92 48.40 -62.69
N ILE A 194 13.22 48.10 -62.79
CA ILE A 194 14.14 48.79 -63.71
C ILE A 194 13.72 48.61 -65.17
N LYS A 195 13.21 47.41 -65.53
CA LYS A 195 12.66 47.13 -66.86
C LYS A 195 11.31 47.80 -67.15
N GLY A 196 10.61 48.26 -66.12
CA GLY A 196 9.27 48.86 -66.24
C GLY A 196 8.12 47.85 -66.24
N ASP A 197 8.39 46.55 -66.03
CA ASP A 197 7.37 45.49 -66.02
C ASP A 197 6.53 45.51 -64.72
N VAL A 198 7.04 46.14 -63.66
CA VAL A 198 6.42 46.22 -62.32
C VAL A 198 6.63 47.61 -61.73
N THR A 199 5.66 48.15 -60.98
CA THR A 199 5.83 49.44 -60.29
C THR A 199 6.59 49.29 -58.96
N ILE A 200 7.27 50.35 -58.52
CA ILE A 200 7.91 50.39 -57.19
C ILE A 200 6.88 50.11 -56.08
N GLY A 201 5.66 50.64 -56.22
CA GLY A 201 4.57 50.41 -55.27
C GLY A 201 4.15 48.93 -55.19
N ALA A 202 4.07 48.23 -56.33
CA ALA A 202 3.77 46.81 -56.36
C ALA A 202 4.86 45.96 -55.67
N LEU A 203 6.15 46.33 -55.82
CA LEU A 203 7.24 45.67 -55.10
C LEU A 203 7.14 45.87 -53.58
N VAL A 204 6.83 47.09 -53.11
CA VAL A 204 6.64 47.39 -51.69
C VAL A 204 5.42 46.64 -51.12
N ALA A 205 4.30 46.61 -51.86
CA ALA A 205 3.11 45.86 -51.48
C ALA A 205 3.38 44.34 -51.42
N ALA A 206 4.17 43.80 -52.36
CA ALA A 206 4.54 42.40 -52.39
C ALA A 206 5.47 42.02 -51.21
N LEU A 207 6.40 42.90 -50.82
CA LEU A 207 7.23 42.72 -49.63
C LEU A 207 6.41 42.73 -48.33
N ALA A 208 5.42 43.64 -48.23
CA ALA A 208 4.51 43.68 -47.09
C ALA A 208 3.66 42.40 -47.01
N ALA A 209 3.07 41.98 -48.13
CA ALA A 209 2.30 40.73 -48.22
C ALA A 209 3.16 39.49 -47.91
N PHE A 210 4.42 39.45 -48.34
CA PHE A 210 5.34 38.36 -48.00
C PHE A 210 5.65 38.30 -46.51
N LYS A 211 5.84 39.45 -45.85
CA LYS A 211 6.01 39.50 -44.39
C LYS A 211 4.81 38.87 -43.69
N ASP A 212 3.61 39.14 -44.18
CA ASP A 212 2.38 38.54 -43.67
C ASP A 212 2.25 37.05 -44.02
N LEU A 213 2.83 36.57 -45.12
CA LEU A 213 2.86 35.15 -45.52
C LEU A 213 3.75 34.29 -44.60
N SER A 214 4.85 34.87 -44.11
CA SER A 214 5.85 34.16 -43.29
C SER A 214 5.27 33.67 -41.95
N ALA A 215 4.36 34.43 -41.35
CA ALA A 215 3.75 34.07 -40.07
C ALA A 215 2.82 32.83 -40.16
N PRO A 216 1.81 32.76 -41.06
CA PRO A 216 0.98 31.57 -41.23
C PRO A 216 1.76 30.31 -41.59
N TRP A 217 2.79 30.44 -42.44
CA TRP A 217 3.64 29.31 -42.78
C TRP A 217 4.39 28.76 -41.56
N LYS A 218 4.96 29.65 -40.73
CA LYS A 218 5.64 29.27 -39.49
C LYS A 218 4.69 28.60 -38.50
N GLU A 219 3.45 29.08 -38.39
CA GLU A 219 2.41 28.48 -37.54
C GLU A 219 2.00 27.08 -38.03
N LEU A 220 1.84 26.88 -39.34
CA LEU A 220 1.56 25.55 -39.91
C LEU A 220 2.72 24.57 -39.67
N LEU A 221 3.96 25.05 -39.80
CA LEU A 221 5.14 24.23 -39.52
C LEU A 221 5.20 23.86 -38.03
N ALA A 222 4.94 24.82 -37.14
CA ALA A 222 4.86 24.58 -35.70
C ALA A 222 3.78 23.55 -35.37
N TYR A 223 2.57 23.72 -35.91
CA TYR A 223 1.47 22.76 -35.78
C TYR A 223 1.89 21.35 -36.22
N TYR A 224 2.56 21.21 -37.37
CA TYR A 224 3.05 19.93 -37.84
C TYR A 224 4.06 19.31 -36.87
N THR A 225 5.02 20.10 -36.36
CA THR A 225 6.01 19.60 -35.38
C THR A 225 5.36 19.15 -34.07
N THR A 226 4.40 19.91 -33.55
CA THR A 226 3.64 19.58 -32.34
C THR A 226 2.80 18.32 -32.56
N SER A 227 2.13 18.21 -33.70
CA SER A 227 1.34 17.02 -34.07
C SER A 227 2.20 15.75 -34.11
N GLN A 228 3.41 15.84 -34.67
CA GLN A 228 4.36 14.73 -34.71
C GLN A 228 4.89 14.35 -33.31
N GLU A 229 5.15 15.32 -32.44
CA GLU A 229 5.56 15.06 -31.05
C GLU A 229 4.45 14.34 -30.28
N LEU A 230 3.22 14.84 -30.39
CA LEU A 230 2.07 14.27 -29.69
C LEU A 230 1.64 12.91 -30.26
N GLY A 231 1.82 12.68 -31.56
CA GLY A 231 1.59 11.36 -32.16
C GLY A 231 2.48 10.26 -31.55
N LEU A 232 3.73 10.57 -31.21
CA LEU A 232 4.62 9.62 -30.53
C LEU A 232 4.21 9.38 -29.07
N ARG A 233 3.69 10.40 -28.39
CA ARG A 233 3.12 10.25 -27.04
C ARG A 233 1.86 9.40 -27.08
N TRP A 234 1.00 9.62 -28.08
CA TRP A 234 -0.20 8.83 -28.31
C TRP A 234 0.13 7.35 -28.52
N GLU A 235 1.10 7.02 -29.40
CA GLU A 235 1.56 5.65 -29.62
C GLU A 235 2.02 5.02 -28.30
N MET A 236 2.84 5.74 -27.53
CA MET A 236 3.36 5.26 -26.26
C MET A 236 2.30 5.09 -25.16
N ILE A 237 1.31 5.98 -25.09
CA ILE A 237 0.15 5.82 -24.19
C ILE A 237 -0.70 4.65 -24.66
N SER A 238 -0.97 4.55 -25.96
CA SER A 238 -1.76 3.46 -26.54
C SER A 238 -1.13 2.10 -26.21
N ASP A 239 0.16 1.91 -26.51
CA ASP A 239 0.88 0.66 -26.24
C ASP A 239 0.82 0.26 -24.76
N ARG A 240 0.95 1.24 -23.84
CA ARG A 240 0.93 1.00 -22.39
C ARG A 240 -0.47 0.76 -21.83
N PHE A 241 -1.51 1.25 -22.49
CA PHE A 241 -2.91 1.10 -22.09
C PHE A 241 -3.65 0.05 -22.94
N THR A 242 -2.91 -0.81 -23.63
CA THR A 242 -3.39 -2.06 -24.25
C THR A 242 -2.44 -3.22 -23.91
N PRO A 243 -2.26 -3.56 -22.62
CA PRO A 243 -1.44 -4.71 -22.25
C PRO A 243 -2.06 -6.01 -22.77
N VAL A 244 -1.21 -6.99 -23.07
CA VAL A 244 -1.65 -8.34 -23.44
C VAL A 244 -2.40 -8.97 -22.27
N GLY A 245 -3.51 -9.66 -22.54
CA GLY A 245 -4.30 -10.35 -21.51
C GLY A 245 -5.37 -9.49 -20.84
N MET A 246 -5.47 -8.20 -21.17
CA MET A 246 -6.53 -7.30 -20.72
C MET A 246 -7.93 -7.90 -20.95
N ILE A 247 -8.84 -7.72 -19.99
CA ILE A 247 -10.23 -8.17 -20.11
C ILE A 247 -10.89 -7.43 -21.29
N GLU A 248 -11.58 -8.15 -22.16
CA GLU A 248 -12.25 -7.57 -23.34
C GLU A 248 -13.38 -6.60 -22.95
N ASN A 249 -13.66 -5.60 -23.80
CA ASN A 249 -14.58 -4.52 -23.42
C ASN A 249 -16.02 -5.00 -23.28
N ASN A 250 -16.46 -5.88 -24.17
CA ASN A 250 -17.76 -6.55 -24.16
C ASN A 250 -18.00 -7.45 -22.93
N LEU A 251 -16.94 -7.88 -22.25
CA LEU A 251 -17.03 -8.72 -21.05
C LEU A 251 -16.97 -7.91 -19.75
N PHE A 252 -16.90 -6.57 -19.83
CA PHE A 252 -16.75 -5.69 -18.69
C PHE A 252 -17.72 -4.51 -18.72
N ASP A 253 -17.87 -3.88 -19.88
CA ASP A 253 -18.69 -2.70 -20.12
C ASP A 253 -20.10 -3.09 -20.59
N GLY A 254 -21.11 -2.35 -20.11
CA GLY A 254 -22.51 -2.67 -20.30
C GLY A 254 -23.07 -3.72 -19.34
N ASP A 255 -24.32 -4.12 -19.58
CA ASP A 255 -25.00 -5.15 -18.81
C ASP A 255 -25.03 -6.48 -19.57
N PRO A 256 -24.82 -7.62 -18.89
CA PRO A 256 -24.93 -8.93 -19.52
C PRO A 256 -26.37 -9.14 -19.99
N GLN A 257 -26.54 -9.59 -21.24
CA GLN A 257 -27.87 -9.93 -21.78
C GLN A 257 -28.52 -11.07 -20.98
N ASP A 258 -27.73 -12.09 -20.69
CA ASP A 258 -28.08 -13.20 -19.80
C ASP A 258 -27.07 -13.19 -18.64
N GLY A 259 -27.53 -12.91 -17.42
CA GLY A 259 -26.72 -13.02 -16.20
C GLY A 259 -26.98 -14.38 -15.54
N PRO A 260 -26.35 -15.48 -16.01
CA PRO A 260 -26.66 -16.82 -15.52
C PRO A 260 -26.40 -16.92 -14.01
N LEU A 261 -27.19 -17.77 -13.37
CA LEU A 261 -26.85 -18.27 -12.04
C LEU A 261 -25.62 -19.18 -12.20
N LEU A 262 -24.65 -19.04 -11.31
CA LEU A 262 -23.46 -19.90 -11.25
C LEU A 262 -23.64 -21.01 -10.21
N THR A 263 -24.89 -21.45 -10.01
CA THR A 263 -25.24 -22.54 -9.09
C THR A 263 -25.06 -23.89 -9.77
N GLY A 264 -23.89 -24.50 -9.60
CA GLY A 264 -23.57 -25.79 -10.18
C GLY A 264 -22.14 -26.21 -9.85
N ASP A 265 -21.68 -27.28 -10.48
CA ASP A 265 -20.34 -27.82 -10.26
C ASP A 265 -19.27 -26.92 -10.90
N ILE A 266 -18.08 -26.94 -10.31
CA ILE A 266 -16.89 -26.26 -10.82
C ILE A 266 -15.96 -27.34 -11.36
N GLU A 267 -15.62 -27.23 -12.63
CA GLU A 267 -14.79 -28.20 -13.34
C GLU A 267 -13.50 -27.49 -13.79
N LEU A 268 -12.37 -27.94 -13.24
CA LEU A 268 -11.04 -27.67 -13.78
C LEU A 268 -10.68 -28.86 -14.69
N SER A 269 -10.33 -28.59 -15.94
CA SER A 269 -9.99 -29.64 -16.92
C SER A 269 -8.64 -29.42 -17.57
N GLY A 270 -7.68 -30.32 -17.35
CA GLY A 270 -6.33 -30.32 -17.93
C GLY A 270 -5.56 -29.02 -17.70
N LEU A 271 -5.70 -28.44 -16.50
CA LEU A 271 -5.37 -27.04 -16.28
C LEU A 271 -3.89 -26.82 -15.97
N ASN A 272 -3.26 -25.93 -16.74
CA ASN A 272 -1.91 -25.45 -16.47
C ASN A 272 -1.94 -23.96 -16.09
N LEU A 273 -1.61 -23.65 -14.84
CA LEU A 273 -1.62 -22.30 -14.30
C LEU A 273 -0.21 -21.83 -14.01
N ARG A 274 0.12 -20.60 -14.40
CA ARG A 274 1.38 -19.95 -14.02
C ARG A 274 1.09 -18.70 -13.21
N ASN A 275 1.88 -18.45 -12.17
CA ASN A 275 1.79 -17.23 -11.38
C ASN A 275 2.40 -16.02 -12.12
N SER A 276 2.36 -14.85 -11.47
CA SER A 276 2.87 -13.59 -12.01
C SER A 276 4.39 -13.58 -12.23
N THR A 277 5.15 -14.49 -11.59
CA THR A 277 6.59 -14.68 -11.82
C THR A 277 6.88 -15.65 -12.98
N GLY A 278 5.86 -16.34 -13.49
CA GLY A 278 5.94 -17.28 -14.61
C GLY A 278 6.20 -18.74 -14.20
N GLU A 279 6.26 -19.01 -12.89
CA GLU A 279 6.39 -20.34 -12.32
C GLU A 279 5.08 -21.11 -12.46
N LEU A 280 5.18 -22.44 -12.64
CA LEU A 280 4.02 -23.31 -12.81
C LEU A 280 3.41 -23.62 -11.44
N VAL A 281 2.18 -23.16 -11.21
CA VAL A 281 1.39 -23.36 -9.99
C VAL A 281 0.55 -24.63 -10.08
N LEU A 282 -0.11 -24.86 -11.22
CA LEU A 282 -0.87 -26.07 -11.51
C LEU A 282 -0.34 -26.69 -12.80
N SER A 283 -0.20 -28.01 -12.81
CA SER A 283 0.28 -28.81 -13.94
C SER A 283 -0.73 -29.90 -14.25
N ASP A 284 -1.41 -29.78 -15.39
CA ASP A 284 -2.42 -30.75 -15.86
C ASP A 284 -3.44 -31.14 -14.78
N ALA A 285 -3.94 -30.13 -14.07
CA ALA A 285 -4.80 -30.34 -12.92
C ALA A 285 -6.26 -30.52 -13.35
N ASP A 286 -6.85 -31.64 -12.92
CA ASP A 286 -8.29 -31.92 -12.99
C ASP A 286 -8.88 -31.87 -11.58
N LEU A 287 -9.97 -31.11 -11.41
CA LEU A 287 -10.68 -31.04 -10.13
C LEU A 287 -12.15 -30.72 -10.38
N VAL A 288 -13.02 -31.50 -9.74
CA VAL A 288 -14.45 -31.21 -9.67
C VAL A 288 -14.82 -30.84 -8.23
N ILE A 289 -15.41 -29.66 -8.07
CA ILE A 289 -16.01 -29.20 -6.81
C ILE A 289 -17.53 -29.21 -7.02
N SER A 290 -18.24 -30.00 -6.23
CA SER A 290 -19.69 -30.18 -6.41
C SER A 290 -20.46 -28.97 -5.87
N LYS A 291 -21.64 -28.69 -6.44
CA LYS A 291 -22.52 -27.63 -5.94
C LYS A 291 -22.80 -27.77 -4.44
N GLY A 292 -22.66 -26.68 -3.70
CA GLY A 292 -22.95 -26.61 -2.26
C GLY A 292 -21.88 -27.27 -1.38
N GLN A 293 -20.84 -27.86 -1.96
CA GLN A 293 -19.77 -28.52 -1.22
C GLN A 293 -18.83 -27.50 -0.54
N THR A 294 -18.28 -27.90 0.61
CA THR A 294 -17.15 -27.22 1.28
C THR A 294 -15.86 -27.95 0.90
N THR A 295 -15.00 -27.33 0.10
CA THR A 295 -13.73 -27.93 -0.31
C THR A 295 -12.56 -27.17 0.28
N LEU A 296 -11.68 -27.88 0.96
CA LEU A 296 -10.39 -27.37 1.44
C LEU A 296 -9.32 -27.71 0.41
N VAL A 297 -8.57 -26.70 -0.02
CA VAL A 297 -7.32 -26.86 -0.75
C VAL A 297 -6.16 -26.44 0.14
N VAL A 298 -5.29 -27.39 0.46
CA VAL A 298 -4.07 -27.14 1.23
C VAL A 298 -2.92 -26.88 0.27
N ALA A 299 -2.42 -25.65 0.28
CA ALA A 299 -1.29 -25.23 -0.54
C ALA A 299 -0.34 -24.41 0.33
N PRO A 300 0.90 -24.88 0.61
CA PRO A 300 1.81 -24.20 1.54
C PRO A 300 2.21 -22.79 1.10
N SER A 301 2.35 -22.57 -0.21
CA SER A 301 2.77 -21.29 -0.80
C SER A 301 1.61 -20.29 -0.86
N GLU A 302 1.81 -19.09 -0.29
CA GLU A 302 0.87 -17.96 -0.40
C GLU A 302 0.66 -17.56 -1.88
N GLU A 303 1.72 -17.61 -2.70
CA GLU A 303 1.61 -17.29 -4.13
C GLU A 303 0.76 -18.32 -4.89
N ASP A 304 0.86 -19.61 -4.54
CA ASP A 304 0.11 -20.68 -5.20
C ASP A 304 -1.39 -20.54 -4.87
N ARG A 305 -1.73 -20.33 -3.58
CA ARG A 305 -3.12 -20.08 -3.14
C ARG A 305 -3.71 -18.87 -3.85
N ARG A 306 -3.00 -17.75 -3.84
CA ARG A 306 -3.45 -16.51 -4.48
C ARG A 306 -3.64 -16.70 -5.99
N ALA A 307 -2.73 -17.41 -6.67
CA ALA A 307 -2.88 -17.71 -8.09
C ALA A 307 -4.15 -18.55 -8.38
N MET A 308 -4.44 -19.56 -7.55
CA MET A 308 -5.68 -20.35 -7.67
C MET A 308 -6.93 -19.49 -7.45
N ALA A 309 -6.95 -18.65 -6.42
CA ALA A 309 -8.06 -17.72 -6.17
C ALA A 309 -8.25 -16.74 -7.35
N TYR A 310 -7.17 -16.14 -7.83
CA TYR A 310 -7.19 -15.20 -8.95
C TYR A 310 -7.61 -15.87 -10.26
N MET A 311 -7.28 -17.14 -10.46
CA MET A 311 -7.77 -17.90 -11.61
C MET A 311 -9.30 -18.00 -11.58
N LEU A 312 -9.89 -18.38 -10.44
CA LEU A 312 -11.34 -18.51 -10.29
C LEU A 312 -12.06 -17.16 -10.36
N MET A 313 -11.40 -16.07 -9.96
CA MET A 313 -11.90 -14.70 -10.10
C MET A 313 -11.65 -14.09 -11.49
N ARG A 314 -11.02 -14.83 -12.42
CA ARG A 314 -10.61 -14.39 -13.76
C ARG A 314 -9.62 -13.23 -13.77
N GLU A 315 -8.89 -13.05 -12.69
CA GLU A 315 -7.76 -12.13 -12.57
C GLU A 315 -6.48 -12.75 -13.19
N LEU A 316 -6.38 -14.08 -13.19
CA LEU A 316 -5.31 -14.85 -13.81
C LEU A 316 -5.87 -15.85 -14.82
N LYS A 317 -5.29 -15.94 -16.02
CA LYS A 317 -5.73 -16.88 -17.06
C LYS A 317 -4.86 -18.14 -17.08
N PRO A 318 -5.45 -19.34 -17.19
CA PRO A 318 -4.67 -20.56 -17.39
C PRO A 318 -3.93 -20.50 -18.74
N THR A 319 -2.76 -21.14 -18.80
CA THR A 319 -1.97 -21.26 -20.04
C THR A 319 -2.55 -22.34 -20.96
N PHE A 320 -3.03 -23.44 -20.38
CA PHE A 320 -3.74 -24.53 -21.05
C PHE A 320 -4.87 -25.04 -20.14
N GLY A 321 -5.86 -25.70 -20.74
CA GLY A 321 -7.06 -26.17 -20.05
C GLY A 321 -8.14 -25.11 -19.92
N SER A 322 -9.23 -25.46 -19.25
CA SER A 322 -10.39 -24.58 -19.08
C SER A 322 -10.97 -24.67 -17.67
N VAL A 323 -11.60 -23.57 -17.24
CA VAL A 323 -12.38 -23.50 -15.99
C VAL A 323 -13.84 -23.30 -16.36
N ARG A 324 -14.72 -24.20 -15.89
CA ARG A 324 -16.16 -24.08 -16.06
C ARG A 324 -16.85 -23.99 -14.71
N ILE A 325 -17.87 -23.14 -14.61
CA ILE A 325 -18.71 -22.97 -13.43
C ILE A 325 -20.17 -23.11 -13.88
N ALA A 326 -20.90 -24.07 -13.31
CA ALA A 326 -22.28 -24.37 -13.68
C ALA A 326 -22.44 -24.53 -15.21
N GLN A 327 -21.55 -25.31 -15.84
CA GLN A 327 -21.44 -25.56 -17.29
C GLN A 327 -20.98 -24.37 -18.17
N HIS A 328 -20.87 -23.16 -17.61
CA HIS A 328 -20.42 -21.97 -18.34
C HIS A 328 -18.90 -21.82 -18.26
N GLU A 329 -18.26 -21.49 -19.37
CA GLU A 329 -16.82 -21.24 -19.41
C GLU A 329 -16.49 -19.89 -18.76
N LEU A 330 -15.62 -19.89 -17.74
CA LEU A 330 -15.27 -18.70 -16.97
C LEU A 330 -14.69 -17.59 -17.85
N ALA A 331 -13.91 -17.95 -18.87
CA ALA A 331 -13.29 -17.00 -19.80
C ALA A 331 -14.32 -16.12 -20.51
N GLY A 332 -15.50 -16.67 -20.86
CA GLY A 332 -16.55 -15.99 -21.61
C GLY A 332 -17.62 -15.28 -20.77
N LEU A 333 -17.58 -15.38 -19.43
CA LEU A 333 -18.59 -14.76 -18.57
C LEU A 333 -18.44 -13.23 -18.51
N HIS A 334 -19.53 -12.49 -18.34
CA HIS A 334 -19.43 -11.05 -18.09
C HIS A 334 -18.88 -10.79 -16.67
N GLN A 335 -18.02 -9.79 -16.49
CA GLN A 335 -17.42 -9.46 -15.19
C GLN A 335 -18.49 -9.14 -14.15
N LYS A 336 -19.59 -8.50 -14.57
CA LYS A 336 -20.78 -8.27 -13.73
C LYS A 336 -21.35 -9.56 -13.14
N THR A 337 -21.45 -10.62 -13.93
CA THR A 337 -21.91 -11.93 -13.45
C THR A 337 -20.92 -12.51 -12.45
N ILE A 338 -19.62 -12.46 -12.76
CA ILE A 338 -18.55 -12.97 -11.87
C ILE A 338 -18.58 -12.26 -10.52
N PHE A 339 -18.55 -10.91 -10.48
CA PHE A 339 -18.49 -10.22 -9.19
C PHE A 339 -19.81 -10.27 -8.41
N GLN A 340 -20.97 -10.46 -9.07
CA GLN A 340 -22.24 -10.63 -8.37
C GLN A 340 -22.40 -12.04 -7.80
N ARG A 341 -21.89 -13.07 -8.50
CA ARG A 341 -22.11 -14.48 -8.15
C ARG A 341 -20.93 -15.13 -7.42
N LEU A 342 -19.71 -14.59 -7.49
CA LEU A 342 -18.55 -15.11 -6.78
C LEU A 342 -18.13 -14.13 -5.67
N GLY A 343 -18.02 -14.62 -4.43
CA GLY A 343 -17.42 -13.91 -3.31
C GLY A 343 -15.94 -14.27 -3.17
N PHE A 344 -15.09 -13.28 -2.91
CA PHE A 344 -13.68 -13.51 -2.61
C PHE A 344 -13.28 -12.73 -1.37
N ALA A 345 -12.65 -13.41 -0.42
CA ALA A 345 -12.08 -12.80 0.78
C ALA A 345 -10.65 -13.32 1.01
N ASN A 346 -9.78 -12.41 1.42
CA ASN A 346 -8.38 -12.69 1.73
C ASN A 346 -7.93 -12.01 3.04
N SER A 347 -6.77 -12.40 3.54
CA SER A 347 -6.17 -11.84 4.77
C SER A 347 -5.70 -10.38 4.65
N ARG A 348 -5.39 -9.93 3.43
CA ARG A 348 -4.85 -8.59 3.15
C ARG A 348 -5.67 -7.85 2.08
N PRO A 349 -6.89 -7.40 2.39
CA PRO A 349 -7.71 -6.68 1.42
C PRO A 349 -7.26 -5.23 1.26
N VAL A 350 -7.46 -4.69 0.06
CA VAL A 350 -7.30 -3.26 -0.19
C VAL A 350 -8.50 -2.50 0.38
N VAL A 351 -8.22 -1.40 1.07
CA VAL A 351 -9.24 -0.49 1.62
C VAL A 351 -9.15 0.87 0.93
N PHE A 352 -10.29 1.52 0.75
CA PHE A 352 -10.43 2.80 0.06
C PHE A 352 -10.72 3.91 1.07
N ASP A 353 -10.36 5.14 0.73
CA ASP A 353 -10.67 6.31 1.57
C ASP A 353 -12.19 6.44 1.74
N GLY A 354 -12.65 6.56 2.99
CA GLY A 354 -14.07 6.62 3.35
C GLY A 354 -14.31 6.07 4.76
N THR A 355 -15.52 5.64 5.08
CA THR A 355 -15.80 4.91 6.34
C THR A 355 -15.68 3.40 6.16
N PHE A 356 -15.63 2.66 7.27
CA PHE A 356 -15.74 1.19 7.25
C PHE A 356 -17.01 0.74 6.53
N LEU A 357 -18.12 1.45 6.78
CA LEU A 357 -19.40 1.25 6.11
C LEU A 357 -19.31 1.45 4.60
N ASP A 358 -18.71 2.55 4.13
CA ASP A 358 -18.58 2.84 2.70
C ASP A 358 -17.79 1.74 1.99
N ASN A 359 -16.74 1.26 2.66
CA ASN A 359 -15.92 0.16 2.20
C ASN A 359 -16.67 -1.17 2.18
N LEU A 360 -17.51 -1.45 3.18
CA LEU A 360 -18.35 -2.65 3.25
C LEU A 360 -19.41 -2.64 2.14
N MET A 361 -19.94 -1.46 1.83
CA MET A 361 -20.98 -1.22 0.82
C MET A 361 -20.49 -1.28 -0.62
N LEU A 362 -19.18 -1.41 -0.86
CA LEU A 362 -18.61 -1.43 -2.21
C LEU A 362 -19.33 -2.37 -3.19
N PRO A 363 -19.67 -3.63 -2.82
CA PRO A 363 -20.37 -4.55 -3.72
C PRO A 363 -21.81 -4.14 -4.06
N LEU A 364 -22.40 -3.20 -3.31
CA LEU A 364 -23.79 -2.78 -3.45
C LEU A 364 -23.96 -1.46 -4.24
N TYR A 365 -22.88 -0.71 -4.49
CA TYR A 365 -22.96 0.47 -5.35
C TYR A 365 -23.31 0.06 -6.79
N ARG A 366 -24.31 0.72 -7.38
CA ARG A 366 -24.64 0.56 -8.80
C ARG A 366 -23.71 1.40 -9.66
N LEU A 367 -23.38 0.89 -10.84
CA LEU A 367 -22.71 1.66 -11.89
C LEU A 367 -23.58 2.90 -12.21
N PRO A 368 -23.09 4.13 -12.04
CA PRO A 368 -23.82 5.31 -12.46
C PRO A 368 -23.94 5.30 -14.00
N ASN A 369 -25.06 5.82 -14.50
CA ASN A 369 -25.30 5.92 -15.94
C ASN A 369 -24.26 6.88 -16.55
N ALA A 370 -23.52 6.44 -17.57
CA ALA A 370 -22.34 7.15 -18.09
C ALA A 370 -22.66 8.54 -18.70
N ASP A 371 -23.92 8.76 -19.08
CA ASP A 371 -24.40 9.98 -19.73
C ASP A 371 -24.90 11.06 -18.76
N GLU A 372 -25.11 10.74 -17.48
CA GLU A 372 -25.52 11.71 -16.46
C GLU A 372 -24.35 12.05 -15.52
N PRO A 373 -24.12 13.34 -15.21
CA PRO A 373 -23.15 13.73 -14.21
C PRO A 373 -23.45 12.99 -12.90
N PHE A 374 -22.43 12.38 -12.29
CA PHE A 374 -22.55 11.70 -11.01
C PHE A 374 -23.14 12.63 -9.94
N LEU A 375 -24.44 12.51 -9.67
CA LEU A 375 -25.12 13.24 -8.60
C LEU A 375 -25.01 12.39 -7.33
N LEU A 376 -24.03 12.74 -6.48
CA LEU A 376 -23.82 12.15 -5.14
C LEU A 376 -25.14 11.96 -4.36
N LYS A 377 -26.08 12.90 -4.51
CA LYS A 377 -27.36 12.93 -3.79
C LYS A 377 -28.29 11.74 -4.05
N GLU A 378 -28.36 11.22 -5.28
CA GLU A 378 -29.27 10.11 -5.60
C GLU A 378 -28.76 8.77 -5.05
N THR A 379 -27.44 8.60 -5.05
CA THR A 379 -26.78 7.43 -4.46
C THR A 379 -26.86 7.50 -2.93
N GLU A 380 -26.66 8.69 -2.34
CA GLU A 380 -26.86 8.94 -0.91
C GLU A 380 -28.27 8.60 -0.45
N GLN A 381 -29.30 8.97 -1.23
CA GLN A 381 -30.70 8.69 -0.90
C GLN A 381 -31.00 7.17 -0.93
N HIS A 382 -30.54 6.46 -1.96
CA HIS A 382 -30.70 4.99 -2.03
C HIS A 382 -29.89 4.24 -0.97
N LEU A 383 -28.72 4.75 -0.58
CA LEU A 383 -27.95 4.20 0.54
C LEU A 383 -28.66 4.45 1.86
N GLN A 384 -29.21 5.64 2.09
CA GLN A 384 -29.94 5.94 3.33
C GLN A 384 -31.16 5.02 3.51
N GLU A 385 -31.89 4.71 2.45
CA GLU A 385 -33.03 3.78 2.48
C GLU A 385 -32.62 2.33 2.83
N ASN A 386 -31.38 1.92 2.50
CA ASN A 386 -30.88 0.57 2.75
C ASN A 386 -30.00 0.42 4.00
N LYS A 387 -29.58 1.53 4.65
CA LYS A 387 -28.70 1.52 5.84
C LYS A 387 -29.27 0.72 7.02
N GLY A 388 -30.59 0.75 7.24
CA GLY A 388 -31.24 -0.02 8.31
C GLY A 388 -31.11 -1.53 8.10
N ARG A 389 -31.52 -2.02 6.93
CA ARG A 389 -31.43 -3.45 6.56
C ARG A 389 -29.99 -3.97 6.56
N LEU A 390 -29.06 -3.12 6.14
CA LEU A 390 -27.64 -3.43 6.15
C LEU A 390 -27.08 -3.57 7.56
N ARG A 391 -27.47 -2.68 8.46
CA ARG A 391 -27.09 -2.76 9.87
C ARG A 391 -27.62 -4.05 10.49
N ASP A 392 -28.87 -4.41 10.22
CA ASP A 392 -29.46 -5.67 10.69
C ASP A 392 -28.68 -6.88 10.15
N TRP A 393 -28.36 -6.89 8.85
CA TRP A 393 -27.53 -7.92 8.23
C TRP A 393 -26.13 -7.99 8.83
N TRP A 394 -25.48 -6.85 9.08
CA TRP A 394 -24.16 -6.80 9.71
C TRP A 394 -24.20 -7.41 11.11
N LEU A 395 -25.21 -7.08 11.92
CA LEU A 395 -25.40 -7.65 13.25
C LEU A 395 -25.67 -9.16 13.18
N GLU A 396 -26.53 -9.62 12.26
CA GLU A 396 -26.77 -11.05 12.00
C GLU A 396 -25.48 -11.77 11.58
N PHE A 397 -24.68 -11.15 10.70
CA PHE A 397 -23.42 -11.69 10.19
C PHE A 397 -22.40 -11.91 11.32
N ILE A 398 -22.11 -10.87 12.10
CA ILE A 398 -21.09 -10.95 13.16
C ILE A 398 -21.54 -11.83 14.33
N THR A 399 -22.84 -11.96 14.58
CA THR A 399 -23.38 -12.85 15.61
C THR A 399 -23.35 -14.31 15.16
N THR A 400 -23.75 -14.60 13.92
CA THR A 400 -23.72 -15.96 13.35
C THR A 400 -22.28 -16.49 13.23
N LEU A 401 -21.33 -15.62 12.87
CA LEU A 401 -19.92 -15.98 12.82
C LEU A 401 -19.22 -15.92 14.19
N ASP A 402 -19.92 -15.51 15.25
CA ASP A 402 -19.39 -15.35 16.61
C ASP A 402 -18.08 -14.53 16.61
N LEU A 403 -18.16 -13.41 15.89
CA LEU A 403 -17.16 -12.34 15.82
C LEU A 403 -17.56 -11.13 16.66
N SER A 404 -18.81 -11.12 17.16
CA SER A 404 -19.39 -9.99 17.89
C SER A 404 -18.56 -9.60 19.12
N ASP A 405 -18.03 -10.56 19.86
CA ASP A 405 -17.31 -10.29 21.11
C ASP A 405 -15.90 -9.75 20.83
N ALA A 406 -15.21 -10.34 19.88
CA ALA A 406 -13.92 -9.85 19.39
C ALA A 406 -14.04 -8.41 18.84
N LEU A 407 -15.08 -8.16 18.03
CA LEU A 407 -15.38 -6.83 17.49
C LEU A 407 -15.79 -5.84 18.58
N PHE A 408 -16.62 -6.25 19.53
CA PHE A 408 -17.03 -5.40 20.65
C PHE A 408 -15.82 -5.01 21.49
N ALA A 409 -15.00 -5.97 21.89
CA ALA A 409 -13.75 -5.74 22.58
C ALA A 409 -12.86 -4.78 21.77
N ARG A 410 -12.73 -4.95 20.46
CA ARG A 410 -11.97 -4.00 19.64
C ARG A 410 -12.61 -2.61 19.63
N GLY A 411 -13.93 -2.54 19.51
CA GLY A 411 -14.73 -1.33 19.55
C GLY A 411 -14.48 -0.50 20.81
N LEU A 412 -14.27 -1.14 21.97
CA LEU A 412 -13.94 -0.44 23.22
C LEU A 412 -12.70 0.45 23.11
N THR A 413 -11.77 0.13 22.21
CA THR A 413 -10.53 0.88 21.98
C THR A 413 -10.65 1.97 20.89
N LEU A 414 -11.80 2.08 20.23
CA LEU A 414 -12.06 3.15 19.28
C LEU A 414 -12.34 4.46 20.01
N ARG A 415 -11.85 5.57 19.44
CA ARG A 415 -12.15 6.92 19.93
C ARG A 415 -13.60 7.27 19.59
N LEU A 416 -14.28 7.91 20.54
CA LEU A 416 -15.61 8.45 20.31
C LEU A 416 -15.50 9.65 19.34
N PRO A 417 -16.29 9.68 18.26
CA PRO A 417 -16.31 10.80 17.33
C PRO A 417 -16.99 12.03 17.95
N ASP A 418 -16.80 13.20 17.33
CA ASP A 418 -17.34 14.47 17.83
C ASP A 418 -18.87 14.56 17.76
N ASP A 419 -19.52 13.63 17.05
CA ASP A 419 -20.98 13.49 17.02
C ASP A 419 -21.52 12.88 18.33
N LEU A 420 -21.85 13.76 19.27
CA LEU A 420 -22.38 13.43 20.60
C LEU A 420 -23.86 13.00 20.62
N ASP A 421 -24.56 13.00 19.49
CA ASP A 421 -25.99 12.69 19.44
C ASP A 421 -26.29 11.18 19.33
N THR A 422 -25.27 10.34 19.39
CA THR A 422 -25.40 8.89 19.31
C THR A 422 -25.99 8.27 20.59
N PRO A 423 -26.73 7.14 20.48
CA PRO A 423 -27.19 6.38 21.66
C PRO A 423 -26.05 6.00 22.61
N LEU A 424 -24.88 5.68 22.04
CA LEU A 424 -23.68 5.35 22.81
C LEU A 424 -23.22 6.54 23.67
N ALA A 425 -23.12 7.73 23.09
CA ALA A 425 -22.70 8.93 23.81
C ALA A 425 -23.66 9.31 24.95
N LYS A 426 -24.95 8.98 24.83
CA LYS A 426 -25.95 9.20 25.88
C LYS A 426 -25.92 8.12 26.97
N ALA A 427 -25.54 6.89 26.62
CA ALA A 427 -25.48 5.75 27.55
C ALA A 427 -24.19 5.72 28.39
N LEU A 428 -23.04 6.10 27.83
CA LEU A 428 -21.74 6.01 28.51
C LEU A 428 -21.70 6.72 29.87
N PRO A 429 -22.20 7.98 30.02
CA PRO A 429 -22.18 8.66 31.31
C PRO A 429 -22.99 7.94 32.39
N GLN A 430 -24.09 7.28 32.00
CA GLN A 430 -24.97 6.55 32.91
C GLN A 430 -24.35 5.25 33.43
N MET A 431 -23.36 4.70 32.71
CA MET A 431 -22.68 3.45 33.06
C MET A 431 -21.44 3.66 33.92
N ARG A 432 -20.96 4.91 34.07
CA ARG A 432 -19.70 5.25 34.77
C ARG A 432 -19.63 4.70 36.18
N ASP A 433 -20.65 4.94 36.99
CA ASP A 433 -20.66 4.48 38.39
C ASP A 433 -20.57 2.95 38.50
N ARG A 434 -21.26 2.22 37.61
CA ARG A 434 -21.20 0.75 37.54
C ARG A 434 -19.80 0.27 37.15
N VAL A 435 -19.20 0.90 36.13
CA VAL A 435 -17.86 0.56 35.64
C VAL A 435 -16.82 0.80 36.73
N VAL A 436 -16.82 1.98 37.36
CA VAL A 436 -15.87 2.32 38.43
C VAL A 436 -16.03 1.39 39.64
N ALA A 437 -17.26 1.06 40.03
CA ALA A 437 -17.51 0.11 41.11
C ALA A 437 -16.95 -1.29 40.79
N ARG A 438 -17.14 -1.76 39.55
CA ARG A 438 -16.60 -3.06 39.10
C ARG A 438 -15.07 -3.08 39.07
N ILE A 439 -14.43 -2.04 38.52
CA ILE A 439 -12.96 -1.89 38.51
C ILE A 439 -12.40 -1.91 39.94
N LYS A 440 -13.06 -1.25 40.89
CA LYS A 440 -12.66 -1.26 42.30
C LYS A 440 -12.82 -2.64 42.94
N ALA A 441 -13.91 -3.34 42.64
CA ALA A 441 -14.18 -4.68 43.17
C ALA A 441 -13.14 -5.73 42.71
N GLU A 442 -12.68 -5.64 41.47
CA GLU A 442 -11.64 -6.53 40.90
C GLU A 442 -10.21 -6.09 41.25
N GLY A 443 -10.04 -5.03 42.06
CA GLY A 443 -8.71 -4.58 42.49
C GLY A 443 -7.90 -3.84 41.41
N LEU A 444 -8.52 -3.48 40.28
CA LEU A 444 -7.86 -2.89 39.11
C LEU A 444 -7.73 -1.36 39.16
N SER A 445 -7.95 -0.75 40.33
CA SER A 445 -7.87 0.70 40.50
C SER A 445 -6.48 1.27 40.17
N GLN A 446 -5.42 0.46 40.28
CA GLN A 446 -4.05 0.90 39.96
C GLN A 446 -3.78 0.96 38.45
N ASN A 447 -4.59 0.26 37.64
CA ASN A 447 -4.50 0.15 36.18
C ASN A 447 -5.31 1.25 35.48
N ALA A 448 -5.95 2.11 36.25
CA ALA A 448 -6.82 3.19 35.80
C ALA A 448 -6.41 4.50 36.48
N ARG A 449 -6.44 5.61 35.75
CA ARG A 449 -6.33 6.96 36.31
C ARG A 449 -7.62 7.70 36.05
N PHE A 450 -8.52 7.67 37.03
CA PHE A 450 -9.81 8.36 36.97
C PHE A 450 -9.62 9.88 36.92
N PHE A 451 -10.49 10.57 36.20
CA PHE A 451 -10.47 12.03 36.14
C PHE A 451 -11.21 12.61 37.34
N ALA A 452 -10.54 13.50 38.06
CA ALA A 452 -11.17 14.32 39.10
C ALA A 452 -10.58 15.72 39.05
N ALA A 453 -11.45 16.73 39.12
CA ALA A 453 -11.07 18.12 38.86
C ALA A 453 -10.05 18.66 39.88
N ASP A 454 -10.08 18.13 41.11
CA ASP A 454 -9.25 18.50 42.26
C ASP A 454 -7.93 17.72 42.36
N THR A 455 -7.70 16.74 41.48
CA THR A 455 -6.48 15.91 41.51
C THR A 455 -5.69 16.01 40.20
N TYR A 456 -4.36 15.95 40.31
CA TYR A 456 -3.49 15.82 39.16
C TYR A 456 -3.57 14.41 38.59
N ASN A 457 -3.72 14.28 37.27
CA ASN A 457 -3.80 12.98 36.61
C ASN A 457 -2.53 12.76 35.77
N SER A 458 -1.71 11.78 36.18
CA SER A 458 -0.42 11.50 35.53
C SER A 458 -0.53 11.06 34.07
N ALA A 459 -1.69 10.51 33.68
CA ALA A 459 -1.92 10.00 32.34
C ALA A 459 -2.38 11.09 31.35
N LEU A 460 -2.86 12.23 31.85
CA LEU A 460 -3.17 13.40 31.01
C LEU A 460 -1.89 14.17 30.70
N SER A 461 -1.82 14.79 29.52
CA SER A 461 -0.71 15.69 29.18
C SER A 461 -0.70 16.91 30.10
N VAL A 462 0.39 17.70 30.07
CA VAL A 462 0.45 18.94 30.86
C VAL A 462 -0.69 19.89 30.46
N ALA A 463 -0.90 20.07 29.15
CA ALA A 463 -1.97 20.93 28.65
C ALA A 463 -3.36 20.38 29.00
N GLU A 464 -3.60 19.08 28.84
CA GLU A 464 -4.87 18.44 29.23
C GLU A 464 -5.13 18.58 30.74
N ASN A 465 -4.09 18.50 31.57
CA ASN A 465 -4.22 18.75 33.01
C ASN A 465 -4.52 20.23 33.31
N VAL A 466 -3.86 21.20 32.68
CA VAL A 466 -4.12 22.64 32.92
C VAL A 466 -5.54 23.00 32.48
N LEU A 467 -5.96 22.52 31.32
CA LEU A 467 -7.27 22.79 30.75
C LEU A 467 -8.38 21.97 31.41
N PHE A 468 -8.06 20.82 32.00
CA PHE A 468 -9.05 19.80 32.37
C PHE A 468 -9.99 19.46 31.19
N ALA A 469 -9.37 19.22 30.04
CA ALA A 469 -10.03 18.98 28.76
C ALA A 469 -9.17 18.01 27.92
N ILE A 470 -9.79 17.29 27.00
CA ILE A 470 -9.11 16.36 26.08
C ILE A 470 -9.07 17.00 24.69
N ALA A 471 -7.92 16.93 24.03
CA ALA A 471 -7.82 17.34 22.64
C ALA A 471 -8.42 16.26 21.71
N HIS A 472 -9.20 16.66 20.71
CA HIS A 472 -9.77 15.72 19.72
C HIS A 472 -8.66 14.93 19.01
N GLU A 473 -7.60 15.64 18.64
CA GLU A 473 -6.32 15.14 18.16
C GLU A 473 -5.21 15.95 18.84
N THR A 474 -4.03 15.36 19.03
CA THR A 474 -2.87 16.11 19.54
C THR A 474 -2.54 17.26 18.57
N PRO A 475 -2.73 18.53 18.95
CA PRO A 475 -2.52 19.64 18.04
C PRO A 475 -1.02 19.85 17.82
N ASN A 476 -0.63 20.01 16.56
CA ASN A 476 0.73 20.40 16.21
C ASN A 476 0.93 21.91 16.35
N ALA A 477 2.17 22.37 16.18
CA ALA A 477 2.49 23.78 16.33
C ALA A 477 1.69 24.68 15.37
N ASP A 478 1.42 24.23 14.14
CA ASP A 478 0.63 24.99 13.18
C ASP A 478 -0.82 25.16 13.65
N LYS A 479 -1.48 24.07 14.09
CA LYS A 479 -2.85 24.13 14.65
C LYS A 479 -2.93 25.03 15.89
N ILE A 480 -1.88 25.06 16.72
CA ILE A 480 -1.83 25.95 17.90
C ILE A 480 -1.59 27.41 17.48
N ALA A 481 -0.82 27.64 16.42
CA ALA A 481 -0.58 28.98 15.87
C ALA A 481 -1.86 29.63 15.32
N GLU A 482 -2.80 28.82 14.83
CA GLU A 482 -4.13 29.29 14.39
C GLU A 482 -4.99 29.82 15.56
N GLN A 483 -4.71 29.42 16.80
CA GLN A 483 -5.47 29.80 17.99
C GLN A 483 -4.91 31.07 18.63
N SER A 484 -5.03 32.20 17.93
CA SER A 484 -4.47 33.49 18.38
C SER A 484 -5.04 33.96 19.72
N ASP A 485 -6.33 33.71 19.96
CA ASP A 485 -7.04 34.14 21.17
C ASP A 485 -6.54 33.40 22.40
N PHE A 486 -6.24 32.11 22.26
CA PHE A 486 -5.64 31.30 23.32
C PHE A 486 -4.25 31.82 23.70
N GLN A 487 -3.40 32.15 22.72
CA GLN A 487 -2.06 32.67 22.99
C GLN A 487 -2.10 34.07 23.63
N ALA A 488 -3.01 34.94 23.19
CA ALA A 488 -3.22 36.24 23.81
C ALA A 488 -3.65 36.10 25.27
N LEU A 489 -4.60 35.20 25.54
CA LEU A 489 -5.10 34.92 26.89
C LEU A 489 -4.00 34.39 27.82
N LEU A 490 -3.13 33.49 27.35
CA LEU A 490 -2.00 33.01 28.14
C LEU A 490 -1.06 34.17 28.57
N GLY A 491 -0.83 35.13 27.68
CA GLY A 491 -0.06 36.33 27.96
C GLY A 491 -0.74 37.26 28.97
N GLU A 492 -2.04 37.50 28.83
CA GLU A 492 -2.84 38.32 29.77
C GLU A 492 -2.85 37.72 31.17
N LEU A 493 -2.99 36.40 31.27
CA LEU A 493 -2.99 35.65 32.53
C LEU A 493 -1.59 35.50 33.15
N LYS A 494 -0.53 35.90 32.43
CA LYS A 494 0.88 35.82 32.85
C LYS A 494 1.34 34.41 33.25
N VAL A 495 0.76 33.38 32.63
CA VAL A 495 1.08 31.96 32.89
C VAL A 495 2.11 31.37 31.92
N GLU A 496 2.44 32.08 30.83
CA GLU A 496 3.34 31.62 29.76
C GLU A 496 4.69 31.12 30.28
N LYS A 497 5.36 31.90 31.14
CA LYS A 497 6.70 31.56 31.62
C LYS A 497 6.73 30.18 32.27
N ALA A 498 5.79 29.91 33.17
CA ALA A 498 5.69 28.64 33.87
C ALA A 498 5.43 27.45 32.94
N LEU A 499 4.54 27.62 31.95
CA LEU A 499 4.25 26.58 30.97
C LEU A 499 5.45 26.30 30.07
N PHE A 500 6.14 27.34 29.61
CA PHE A 500 7.32 27.20 28.76
C PHE A 500 8.51 26.61 29.51
N ASP A 501 8.73 26.99 30.76
CA ASP A 501 9.73 26.37 31.63
C ASP A 501 9.46 24.85 31.77
N THR A 502 8.18 24.46 31.92
CA THR A 502 7.79 23.04 31.95
C THR A 502 8.06 22.32 30.62
N ALA A 503 7.76 22.96 29.48
CA ALA A 503 8.03 22.40 28.16
C ALA A 503 9.54 22.19 27.93
N PHE A 504 10.36 23.13 28.38
CA PHE A 504 11.82 23.01 28.34
C PHE A 504 12.32 21.85 29.18
N SER A 505 11.84 21.70 30.42
CA SER A 505 12.21 20.55 31.27
C SER A 505 11.83 19.22 30.63
N ILE A 506 10.67 19.13 29.97
CA ILE A 506 10.27 17.92 29.24
C ILE A 506 11.25 17.62 28.09
N VAL A 507 11.58 18.61 27.26
CA VAL A 507 12.50 18.42 26.13
C VAL A 507 13.92 18.12 26.62
N GLU A 508 14.37 18.72 27.71
CA GLU A 508 15.65 18.39 28.36
C GLU A 508 15.71 16.92 28.80
N ILE A 509 14.64 16.41 29.42
CA ILE A 509 14.52 14.98 29.75
C ILE A 509 14.57 14.12 28.48
N LEU A 510 13.83 14.50 27.43
CA LEU A 510 13.81 13.76 26.18
C LEU A 510 15.19 13.77 25.48
N LEU A 511 15.92 14.88 25.51
CA LEU A 511 17.30 14.98 25.01
C LEU A 511 18.24 14.07 25.81
N ASN A 512 18.07 13.97 27.12
CA ASN A 512 18.86 13.06 27.95
C ASN A 512 18.57 11.58 27.65
N ILE A 513 17.34 11.24 27.25
CA ILE A 513 16.93 9.86 26.94
C ILE A 513 17.28 9.46 25.50
N PHE A 514 16.96 10.31 24.53
CA PHE A 514 17.00 9.99 23.10
C PHE A 514 18.16 10.67 22.35
N GLY A 515 18.72 11.75 22.90
CA GLY A 515 19.72 12.57 22.22
C GLY A 515 19.12 13.41 21.08
N ASP A 516 20.00 14.12 20.38
CA ASP A 516 19.62 15.03 19.28
C ASP A 516 19.01 14.27 18.10
N ASP A 517 19.59 13.13 17.68
CA ASP A 517 19.10 12.33 16.54
C ASP A 517 18.03 11.27 16.90
N GLY A 518 17.57 11.25 18.15
CA GLY A 518 16.76 10.15 18.71
C GLY A 518 15.29 10.11 18.29
N SER A 519 14.81 11.13 17.57
CA SER A 519 13.44 11.22 17.02
C SER A 519 13.04 10.03 16.14
N ASN A 520 14.02 9.37 15.52
CA ASN A 520 13.82 8.20 14.66
C ASN A 520 13.59 6.89 15.43
N HIS A 521 13.77 6.91 16.75
CA HIS A 521 13.59 5.72 17.58
C HIS A 521 12.11 5.31 17.68
N PRO A 522 11.76 4.01 17.59
CA PRO A 522 10.37 3.55 17.68
C PRO A 522 9.65 3.98 18.97
N LEU A 523 10.37 4.13 20.09
CA LEU A 523 9.79 4.62 21.36
C LEU A 523 9.50 6.12 21.32
N PHE A 524 10.30 6.92 20.62
CA PHE A 524 10.03 8.36 20.46
C PHE A 524 8.72 8.57 19.70
N ARG A 525 8.49 7.78 18.64
CA ARG A 525 7.24 7.82 17.86
C ARG A 525 5.98 7.50 18.67
N LYS A 526 6.11 6.79 19.81
CA LYS A 526 4.99 6.51 20.72
C LYS A 526 4.61 7.71 21.61
N LEU A 527 5.42 8.77 21.63
CA LEU A 527 5.17 9.95 22.46
C LEU A 527 4.09 10.88 21.86
N ASP A 528 3.71 10.69 20.59
CA ASP A 528 2.82 11.57 19.82
C ASP A 528 3.35 13.01 19.70
N LEU A 529 4.67 13.20 19.81
CA LEU A 529 5.35 14.48 19.62
C LEU A 529 5.95 14.57 18.21
N GLU A 530 5.68 15.66 17.51
CA GLU A 530 6.30 15.91 16.21
C GLU A 530 7.81 16.14 16.34
N GLU A 531 8.58 15.49 15.46
CA GLU A 531 10.03 15.63 15.37
C GLU A 531 10.45 17.11 15.18
N VAL A 532 9.71 17.87 14.38
CA VAL A 532 9.98 19.30 14.16
C VAL A 532 9.86 20.09 15.46
N SER A 533 8.81 19.83 16.24
CA SER A 533 8.58 20.54 17.51
C SER A 533 9.61 20.18 18.57
N TYR A 534 10.05 18.91 18.61
CA TYR A 534 11.13 18.47 19.49
C TYR A 534 12.45 19.20 19.20
N HIS A 535 12.91 19.16 17.95
CA HIS A 535 14.16 19.81 17.54
C HIS A 535 14.10 21.34 17.71
N HIS A 536 12.96 21.95 17.37
CA HIS A 536 12.79 23.40 17.50
C HIS A 536 12.88 23.86 18.95
N VAL A 537 12.25 23.14 19.89
CA VAL A 537 12.34 23.46 21.33
C VAL A 537 13.73 23.15 21.88
N ALA A 538 14.39 22.09 21.42
CA ALA A 538 15.79 21.78 21.78
C ALA A 538 16.75 22.91 21.36
N ASP A 539 16.57 23.46 20.16
CA ASP A 539 17.33 24.61 19.67
C ASP A 539 17.12 25.87 20.52
N LEU A 540 15.88 26.14 20.91
CA LEU A 540 15.55 27.27 21.79
C LEU A 540 16.21 27.11 23.17
N LEU A 541 16.19 25.89 23.72
CA LEU A 541 16.85 25.56 24.99
C LEU A 541 18.36 25.79 24.90
N ALA A 542 19.01 25.33 23.82
CA ALA A 542 20.45 25.48 23.62
C ALA A 542 20.89 26.95 23.52
N ARG A 543 20.03 27.83 22.97
CA ARG A 543 20.31 29.27 22.87
C ARG A 543 20.13 30.01 24.19
N SER A 544 19.51 29.39 25.20
CA SER A 544 19.16 30.01 26.49
C SER A 544 18.37 31.32 26.32
N ASP A 545 17.49 31.37 25.32
CA ASP A 545 16.68 32.55 25.03
C ASP A 545 15.60 32.75 26.10
N SER A 546 15.33 34.02 26.44
CA SER A 546 14.29 34.35 27.42
C SER A 546 12.89 34.26 26.78
N PRO A 547 11.87 33.76 27.49
CA PRO A 547 10.49 33.70 27.01
C PRO A 547 9.91 35.00 26.43
N ALA A 548 10.42 36.15 26.88
CA ALA A 548 10.02 37.46 26.38
C ALA A 548 10.47 37.76 24.93
N LYS A 549 11.38 36.96 24.36
CA LYS A 549 11.91 37.11 22.98
C LYS A 549 11.31 36.13 21.98
N PHE A 550 10.49 35.18 22.44
CA PHE A 550 9.93 34.13 21.59
C PHE A 550 8.90 34.69 20.61
N THR A 551 9.02 34.27 19.35
CA THR A 551 8.03 34.53 18.31
C THR A 551 6.75 33.72 18.58
N THR A 552 5.64 34.09 17.94
CA THR A 552 4.38 33.32 17.99
C THR A 552 4.58 31.86 17.58
N GLN A 553 5.48 31.60 16.62
CA GLN A 553 5.79 30.26 16.16
C GLN A 553 6.58 29.46 17.22
N ASP A 554 7.56 30.09 17.87
CA ASP A 554 8.32 29.47 18.99
C ASP A 554 7.40 29.06 20.14
N LYS A 555 6.48 29.96 20.52
CA LYS A 555 5.46 29.70 21.55
C LYS A 555 4.57 28.52 21.17
N SER A 556 4.21 28.40 19.90
CA SER A 556 3.34 27.32 19.40
C SER A 556 4.01 25.95 19.47
N HIS A 557 5.32 25.86 19.16
CA HIS A 557 6.08 24.62 19.34
C HIS A 557 6.22 24.21 20.81
N LEU A 558 6.45 25.17 21.72
CA LEU A 558 6.48 24.90 23.17
C LEU A 558 5.14 24.35 23.67
N LEU A 559 4.02 24.95 23.23
CA LEU A 559 2.69 24.48 23.58
C LEU A 559 2.41 23.09 22.99
N ALA A 560 2.87 22.78 21.77
CA ALA A 560 2.70 21.46 21.16
C ALA A 560 3.33 20.34 22.01
N VAL A 561 4.50 20.59 22.60
CA VAL A 561 5.15 19.66 23.55
C VAL A 561 4.24 19.38 24.76
N LEU A 562 3.63 20.42 25.33
CA LEU A 562 2.75 20.30 26.49
C LEU A 562 1.46 19.53 26.21
N PHE A 563 0.99 19.52 24.96
CA PHE A 563 -0.16 18.72 24.53
C PHE A 563 0.19 17.25 24.28
N ALA A 564 1.42 16.95 23.87
CA ALA A 564 1.83 15.59 23.52
C ALA A 564 2.22 14.73 24.74
N ILE A 565 2.91 15.32 25.72
CA ILE A 565 3.62 14.58 26.76
C ILE A 565 2.88 14.58 28.11
N SER A 566 2.75 13.39 28.70
CA SER A 566 2.27 13.16 30.07
C SER A 566 3.39 12.58 30.95
N SER A 567 3.27 12.71 32.27
CA SER A 567 4.27 12.14 33.20
C SER A 567 4.29 10.61 33.12
N GLU A 568 3.13 9.98 32.90
CA GLU A 568 3.04 8.53 32.69
C GLU A 568 3.77 8.07 31.42
N LYS A 569 3.68 8.83 30.32
CA LYS A 569 4.41 8.53 29.07
C LYS A 569 5.92 8.67 29.22
N LEU A 570 6.38 9.65 30.02
CA LEU A 570 7.80 9.85 30.31
C LEU A 570 8.37 8.79 31.27
N GLY A 571 7.51 8.14 32.06
CA GLY A 571 7.94 7.23 33.13
C GLY A 571 8.61 7.95 34.30
N VAL A 572 8.48 9.29 34.37
CA VAL A 572 9.08 10.13 35.41
C VAL A 572 7.97 11.02 35.99
N ALA A 573 7.86 11.02 37.32
CA ALA A 573 6.93 11.91 38.02
C ALA A 573 7.42 13.36 37.94
N PHE A 574 6.51 14.30 37.71
CA PHE A 574 6.84 15.72 37.79
C PHE A 574 6.99 16.15 39.25
N ASP A 575 7.86 17.15 39.48
CA ASP A 575 8.10 17.73 40.79
C ASP A 575 6.81 18.30 41.42
N GLU A 576 6.71 18.25 42.75
CA GLU A 576 5.52 18.70 43.49
C GLU A 576 5.17 20.16 43.20
N ASP A 577 6.18 21.02 42.99
CA ASP A 577 5.99 22.44 42.65
C ASP A 577 5.30 22.61 41.29
N VAL A 578 5.68 21.80 40.29
CA VAL A 578 5.07 21.82 38.94
C VAL A 578 3.64 21.32 39.00
N VAL A 579 3.38 20.24 39.76
CA VAL A 579 2.03 19.71 39.96
C VAL A 579 1.13 20.73 40.65
N ALA A 580 1.61 21.37 41.73
CA ALA A 580 0.87 22.40 42.45
C ALA A 580 0.54 23.60 41.54
N LEU A 581 1.49 24.01 40.70
CA LEU A 581 1.30 25.08 39.73
C LEU A 581 0.25 24.74 38.67
N ILE A 582 0.31 23.54 38.08
CA ILE A 582 -0.69 23.04 37.12
C ILE A 582 -2.08 23.05 37.76
N MET A 583 -2.19 22.58 39.00
CA MET A 583 -3.47 22.55 39.72
C MET A 583 -3.99 23.95 40.03
N GLN A 584 -3.12 24.88 40.41
CA GLN A 584 -3.48 26.28 40.63
C GLN A 584 -3.98 26.93 39.33
N MET A 585 -3.30 26.70 38.21
CA MET A 585 -3.71 27.22 36.90
C MET A 585 -5.07 26.64 36.48
N ARG A 586 -5.29 25.34 36.66
CA ARG A 586 -6.59 24.70 36.40
C ARG A 586 -7.70 25.38 37.19
N ALA A 587 -7.52 25.54 38.50
CA ALA A 587 -8.52 26.13 39.38
C ALA A 587 -8.83 27.60 39.05
N ALA A 588 -7.81 28.37 38.63
CA ALA A 588 -7.94 29.80 38.39
C ALA A 588 -8.41 30.14 36.96
N HIS A 589 -8.05 29.33 35.95
CA HIS A 589 -8.09 29.77 34.55
C HIS A 589 -8.67 28.75 33.55
N SER A 590 -8.93 27.50 33.94
CA SER A 590 -9.37 26.43 33.01
C SER A 590 -10.59 26.83 32.17
N THR A 591 -11.65 27.39 32.76
CA THR A 591 -12.87 27.80 32.03
C THR A 591 -12.61 28.84 30.95
N ALA A 592 -11.72 29.82 31.18
CA ALA A 592 -11.40 30.84 30.18
C ALA A 592 -10.54 30.25 29.05
N LEU A 593 -9.56 29.40 29.40
CA LEU A 593 -8.69 28.74 28.44
C LEU A 593 -9.45 27.72 27.57
N GLN A 594 -10.37 26.96 28.16
CA GLN A 594 -11.27 26.07 27.43
C GLN A 594 -12.11 26.82 26.40
N ALA A 595 -12.68 27.98 26.77
CA ALA A 595 -13.50 28.79 25.85
C ALA A 595 -12.70 29.29 24.63
N SER A 596 -11.41 29.60 24.82
CA SER A 596 -10.52 30.00 23.71
C SER A 596 -10.05 28.85 22.82
N LEU A 597 -10.31 27.60 23.19
CA LEU A 597 -9.92 26.39 22.46
C LEU A 597 -11.12 25.47 22.16
N ALA A 598 -12.32 26.01 22.11
CA ALA A 598 -13.55 25.22 21.97
C ALA A 598 -13.57 24.31 20.71
N ASP A 599 -12.86 24.71 19.65
CA ASP A 599 -12.75 23.93 18.40
C ASP A 599 -11.65 22.85 18.44
N VAL A 600 -10.83 22.82 19.50
CA VAL A 600 -9.63 21.96 19.62
C VAL A 600 -9.73 20.98 20.79
N VAL A 601 -10.43 21.35 21.87
CA VAL A 601 -10.54 20.54 23.09
C VAL A 601 -11.98 20.39 23.57
N THR A 602 -12.29 19.23 24.15
CA THR A 602 -13.55 19.00 24.87
C THR A 602 -13.32 18.99 26.38
N PRO A 603 -14.04 19.82 27.17
CA PRO A 603 -13.97 19.80 28.63
C PRO A 603 -14.28 18.43 29.23
N LEU A 604 -13.53 18.03 30.27
CA LEU A 604 -13.80 16.80 31.02
C LEU A 604 -14.98 17.03 31.99
N ALA A 605 -16.15 16.51 31.67
CA ALA A 605 -17.34 16.59 32.53
C ALA A 605 -18.02 15.23 32.73
N VAL A 606 -18.38 14.94 33.98
CA VAL A 606 -18.85 13.62 34.45
C VAL A 606 -20.25 13.28 33.90
N ASP A 607 -21.02 14.26 33.46
CA ASP A 607 -22.38 14.11 32.96
C ASP A 607 -22.47 13.98 31.43
N MET A 608 -21.37 14.14 30.69
CA MET A 608 -21.33 14.02 29.23
C MET A 608 -20.26 13.07 28.73
N SER A 609 -20.46 12.53 27.53
CA SER A 609 -19.40 11.81 26.80
C SER A 609 -18.39 12.78 26.22
N ILE A 610 -17.14 12.34 26.15
CA ILE A 610 -15.99 13.15 25.76
C ILE A 610 -15.43 12.59 24.44
N PRO A 611 -15.57 13.32 23.32
CA PRO A 611 -14.91 12.99 22.07
C PRO A 611 -13.38 12.98 22.23
N GLY A 612 -12.69 12.15 21.45
CA GLY A 612 -11.23 11.98 21.54
C GLY A 612 -10.75 10.94 22.56
N LEU A 613 -11.55 10.64 23.60
CA LEU A 613 -11.32 9.48 24.46
C LEU A 613 -11.85 8.19 23.80
N THR A 614 -11.22 7.06 24.10
CA THR A 614 -11.77 5.75 23.72
C THR A 614 -13.09 5.46 24.43
N ILE A 615 -13.88 4.52 23.91
CA ILE A 615 -15.13 4.09 24.57
C ILE A 615 -14.84 3.56 25.98
N GLN A 616 -13.77 2.76 26.14
CA GLN A 616 -13.32 2.25 27.43
C GLN A 616 -13.01 3.40 28.40
N GLU A 617 -12.20 4.38 27.97
CA GLU A 617 -11.82 5.55 28.78
C GLU A 617 -13.02 6.44 29.13
N ASN A 618 -13.95 6.62 28.19
CA ASN A 618 -15.21 7.34 28.43
C ASN A 618 -16.08 6.66 29.49
N ALA A 619 -16.19 5.33 29.41
CA ALA A 619 -17.00 4.52 30.30
C ALA A 619 -16.47 4.50 31.74
N MET A 620 -15.14 4.54 31.91
CA MET A 620 -14.52 4.64 33.23
C MET A 620 -14.34 6.09 33.71
N PHE A 621 -14.51 7.09 32.83
CA PHE A 621 -14.13 8.48 33.06
C PHE A 621 -12.67 8.59 33.57
N GLY A 622 -11.74 8.05 32.78
CA GLY A 622 -10.32 7.99 33.13
C GLY A 622 -9.46 7.46 31.99
N ARG A 623 -8.13 7.48 32.17
CA ARG A 623 -7.16 6.85 31.26
C ARG A 623 -6.82 5.43 31.73
N ALA A 624 -6.68 4.51 30.78
CA ALA A 624 -6.15 3.17 31.06
C ALA A 624 -4.61 3.22 31.13
N VAL A 625 -4.05 2.70 32.23
CA VAL A 625 -2.61 2.68 32.51
C VAL A 625 -2.17 1.29 33.01
N PRO A 626 -2.27 0.25 32.17
CA PRO A 626 -1.85 -1.09 32.54
C PRO A 626 -0.31 -1.22 32.51
N ARG A 627 0.26 -1.99 33.45
CA ARG A 627 1.71 -2.28 33.49
C ARG A 627 2.08 -3.48 32.63
N THR A 628 1.13 -4.40 32.45
CA THR A 628 1.30 -5.59 31.60
C THR A 628 0.19 -5.70 30.56
N PRO A 629 0.42 -6.39 29.43
CA PRO A 629 -0.63 -6.69 28.45
C PRO A 629 -1.81 -7.46 29.06
N SER A 630 -1.53 -8.35 30.02
CA SER A 630 -2.56 -9.11 30.73
C SER A 630 -3.47 -8.21 31.56
N GLU A 631 -2.91 -7.21 32.25
CA GLU A 631 -3.69 -6.22 32.99
C GLU A 631 -4.51 -5.32 32.06
N ALA A 632 -3.95 -4.96 30.89
CA ALA A 632 -4.65 -4.18 29.88
C ALA A 632 -5.89 -4.93 29.38
N GLN A 633 -5.71 -6.21 29.06
CA GLN A 633 -6.80 -7.08 28.63
C GLN A 633 -7.82 -7.29 29.75
N HIS A 634 -7.38 -7.57 30.97
CA HIS A 634 -8.30 -7.78 32.09
C HIS A 634 -9.13 -6.53 32.43
N LEU A 635 -8.52 -5.33 32.43
CA LEU A 635 -9.27 -4.07 32.60
C LEU A 635 -10.31 -3.88 31.49
N LYS A 636 -9.93 -4.18 30.26
CA LYS A 636 -10.81 -4.10 29.10
C LYS A 636 -11.97 -5.09 29.19
N ASP A 637 -11.71 -6.33 29.63
CA ASP A 637 -12.73 -7.36 29.84
C ASP A 637 -13.73 -6.91 30.91
N VAL A 638 -13.24 -6.41 32.05
CA VAL A 638 -14.08 -5.90 33.14
C VAL A 638 -14.96 -4.72 32.71
N VAL A 639 -14.42 -3.77 31.94
CA VAL A 639 -15.22 -2.67 31.37
C VAL A 639 -16.21 -3.21 30.33
N GLY A 640 -15.76 -4.17 29.52
CA GLY A 640 -16.56 -4.85 28.51
C GLY A 640 -17.80 -5.52 29.09
N GLU A 641 -17.65 -6.35 30.12
CA GLU A 641 -18.75 -7.04 30.83
C GLU A 641 -19.86 -6.06 31.24
N VAL A 642 -19.49 -4.91 31.80
CA VAL A 642 -20.46 -3.90 32.27
C VAL A 642 -21.16 -3.22 31.10
N LEU A 643 -20.44 -2.95 30.01
CA LEU A 643 -20.99 -2.28 28.83
C LEU A 643 -21.75 -3.24 27.91
N GLU A 644 -21.53 -4.54 28.02
CA GLU A 644 -22.09 -5.53 27.10
C GLU A 644 -23.61 -5.55 27.13
N GLU A 645 -24.22 -5.46 28.33
CA GLU A 645 -25.67 -5.51 28.52
C GLU A 645 -26.41 -4.37 27.82
N THR A 646 -25.83 -3.16 27.79
CA THR A 646 -26.53 -1.93 27.39
C THR A 646 -25.97 -1.30 26.12
N CYS A 647 -24.66 -1.40 25.90
CA CYS A 647 -23.93 -0.63 24.90
C CYS A 647 -23.37 -1.47 23.74
N LYS A 648 -23.43 -2.81 23.80
CA LYS A 648 -22.82 -3.70 22.79
C LYS A 648 -23.19 -3.33 21.36
N THR A 649 -24.48 -3.25 21.05
CA THR A 649 -24.97 -2.88 19.71
C THR A 649 -24.49 -1.50 19.28
N ALA A 650 -24.50 -0.52 20.18
CA ALA A 650 -24.10 0.85 19.87
C ALA A 650 -22.58 0.99 19.64
N VAL A 651 -21.77 0.18 20.32
CA VAL A 651 -20.32 0.07 20.06
C VAL A 651 -20.05 -0.57 18.70
N LEU A 652 -20.78 -1.63 18.36
CA LEU A 652 -20.64 -2.30 17.06
C LEU A 652 -21.06 -1.39 15.89
N ASP A 653 -22.06 -0.53 16.08
CA ASP A 653 -22.44 0.48 15.09
C ASP A 653 -21.35 1.54 14.87
N LEU A 654 -20.58 1.86 15.92
CA LEU A 654 -19.51 2.84 15.80
C LEU A 654 -18.38 2.34 14.89
N ILE A 655 -18.13 1.02 14.87
CA ILE A 655 -17.15 0.40 13.96
C ILE A 655 -17.51 0.76 12.51
N LEU A 656 -18.79 0.70 12.13
CA LEU A 656 -19.25 1.06 10.78
C LEU A 656 -18.95 2.52 10.42
N LYS A 657 -18.99 3.45 11.39
CA LYS A 657 -18.70 4.88 11.18
C LYS A 657 -17.20 5.22 11.21
N THR A 658 -16.34 4.26 11.53
CA THR A 658 -14.90 4.52 11.69
C THR A 658 -14.29 4.96 10.36
N PRO A 659 -13.58 6.11 10.31
CA PRO A 659 -12.90 6.55 9.10
C PRO A 659 -11.73 5.63 8.77
N VAL A 660 -11.55 5.37 7.49
CA VAL A 660 -10.45 4.59 6.93
C VAL A 660 -9.80 5.39 5.82
N SER A 661 -8.47 5.57 5.88
CA SER A 661 -7.71 6.24 4.83
C SER A 661 -6.48 5.44 4.41
N ARG A 662 -6.08 5.59 3.14
CA ARG A 662 -4.81 5.09 2.59
C ARG A 662 -3.58 5.62 3.32
N LYS A 663 -3.64 6.84 3.89
CA LYS A 663 -2.53 7.44 4.66
C LYS A 663 -2.53 7.02 6.13
N SER A 664 -3.67 6.61 6.68
CA SER A 664 -3.77 6.05 8.03
C SER A 664 -3.68 4.53 7.93
N SER A 665 -2.46 4.03 7.74
CA SER A 665 -2.11 2.61 7.51
C SER A 665 -2.47 1.62 8.63
N ASN A 666 -3.39 1.94 9.54
CA ASN A 666 -3.66 1.16 10.74
C ASN A 666 -5.15 0.81 10.90
N LEU A 667 -5.87 0.48 9.81
CA LEU A 667 -7.02 -0.40 10.03
C LEU A 667 -6.44 -1.74 10.54
N PRO A 668 -6.74 -2.16 11.78
CA PRO A 668 -6.17 -3.38 12.34
C PRO A 668 -6.49 -4.57 11.44
N ALA A 669 -5.55 -5.51 11.33
CA ALA A 669 -5.69 -6.68 10.47
C ALA A 669 -7.02 -7.44 10.70
N GLN A 670 -7.44 -7.56 11.97
CA GLN A 670 -8.74 -8.15 12.33
C GLN A 670 -9.95 -7.43 11.68
N LEU A 671 -9.94 -6.10 11.62
CA LEU A 671 -11.03 -5.34 10.99
C LEU A 671 -10.95 -5.39 9.47
N SER A 672 -9.75 -5.36 8.89
CA SER A 672 -9.61 -5.50 7.44
C SER A 672 -10.04 -6.89 6.96
N GLU A 673 -9.65 -7.96 7.66
CA GLU A 673 -10.06 -9.33 7.33
C GLU A 673 -11.58 -9.51 7.39
N ILE A 674 -12.23 -9.00 8.45
CA ILE A 674 -13.69 -9.02 8.57
C ILE A 674 -14.35 -8.23 7.44
N LEU A 675 -13.81 -7.06 7.10
CA LEU A 675 -14.29 -6.26 5.97
C LEU A 675 -14.21 -7.04 4.64
N SER A 676 -13.12 -7.77 4.41
CA SER A 676 -12.94 -8.66 3.25
C SER A 676 -14.06 -9.70 3.17
N LEU A 677 -14.30 -10.40 4.28
CA LEU A 677 -15.31 -11.44 4.38
C LEU A 677 -16.73 -10.89 4.21
N CYS A 678 -17.02 -9.72 4.78
CA CYS A 678 -18.31 -9.04 4.61
C CYS A 678 -18.57 -8.67 3.15
N ARG A 679 -17.59 -8.07 2.47
CA ARG A 679 -17.72 -7.73 1.04
C ARG A 679 -17.98 -8.96 0.17
N ALA A 680 -17.36 -10.09 0.52
CA ALA A 680 -17.55 -11.34 -0.19
C ALA A 680 -18.97 -11.90 -0.01
N THR A 681 -19.53 -11.80 1.20
CA THR A 681 -20.77 -12.48 1.60
C THR A 681 -22.04 -11.63 1.48
N ILE A 682 -21.95 -10.30 1.61
CA ILE A 682 -23.08 -9.37 1.58
C ILE A 682 -23.96 -9.47 0.33
N LYS A 683 -23.33 -9.82 -0.79
CA LYS A 683 -24.00 -10.00 -2.09
C LYS A 683 -24.69 -11.37 -2.25
N ARG A 684 -24.59 -12.26 -1.25
CA ARG A 684 -25.08 -13.65 -1.27
C ARG A 684 -24.62 -14.39 -2.54
N PRO A 685 -23.31 -14.62 -2.68
CA PRO A 685 -22.76 -15.24 -3.89
C PRO A 685 -23.19 -16.70 -4.03
N ASP A 686 -23.13 -17.25 -5.24
CA ASP A 686 -23.34 -18.67 -5.52
C ASP A 686 -22.11 -19.51 -5.09
N MET A 687 -20.92 -18.89 -5.08
CA MET A 687 -19.66 -19.49 -4.63
C MET A 687 -18.84 -18.49 -3.80
N LEU A 688 -18.20 -18.98 -2.74
CA LEU A 688 -17.30 -18.21 -1.89
C LEU A 688 -15.88 -18.80 -1.94
N ILE A 689 -14.91 -17.98 -2.32
CA ILE A 689 -13.48 -18.30 -2.34
C ILE A 689 -12.82 -17.58 -1.17
N LEU A 690 -12.18 -18.33 -0.29
CA LEU A 690 -11.58 -17.82 0.93
C LEU A 690 -10.09 -18.17 0.93
N ASP A 691 -9.24 -17.16 0.76
CA ASP A 691 -7.79 -17.30 0.82
C ASP A 691 -7.27 -16.91 2.20
N GLU A 692 -6.99 -17.93 3.01
CA GLU A 692 -6.51 -17.79 4.39
C GLU A 692 -7.35 -16.77 5.21
N PRO A 693 -8.68 -16.95 5.29
CA PRO A 693 -9.56 -15.99 5.96
C PRO A 693 -9.27 -15.95 7.46
N LEU A 694 -9.46 -14.77 8.06
CA LEU A 694 -9.34 -14.55 9.50
C LEU A 694 -7.97 -14.96 10.09
N ALA A 695 -6.88 -14.82 9.33
CA ALA A 695 -5.52 -15.17 9.76
C ALA A 695 -5.06 -14.47 11.06
N SER A 696 -5.66 -13.33 11.40
CA SER A 696 -5.39 -12.56 12.63
C SER A 696 -6.26 -12.99 13.83
N PHE A 697 -7.03 -14.06 13.70
CA PHE A 697 -7.89 -14.63 14.75
C PHE A 697 -7.36 -15.99 15.23
N ASP A 698 -7.83 -16.41 16.40
CA ASP A 698 -7.46 -17.69 16.99
C ASP A 698 -7.89 -18.88 16.12
N ASP A 699 -7.14 -19.98 16.21
CA ASP A 699 -7.36 -21.19 15.41
C ASP A 699 -8.77 -21.76 15.54
N ASP A 700 -9.38 -21.64 16.72
CA ASP A 700 -10.73 -22.12 16.98
C ASP A 700 -11.77 -21.35 16.16
N VAL A 701 -11.63 -20.02 16.05
CA VAL A 701 -12.49 -19.17 15.22
C VAL A 701 -12.33 -19.54 13.74
N ARG A 702 -11.07 -19.76 13.30
CA ARG A 702 -10.77 -20.14 11.90
C ARG A 702 -11.33 -21.52 11.54
N LYS A 703 -11.20 -22.50 12.43
CA LYS A 703 -11.74 -23.86 12.24
C LYS A 703 -13.25 -23.91 12.24
N ALA A 704 -13.92 -23.08 13.05
CA ALA A 704 -15.37 -23.00 13.08
C ALA A 704 -15.98 -22.23 11.89
N LEU A 705 -15.18 -21.43 11.18
CA LEU A 705 -15.64 -20.52 10.12
C LEU A 705 -16.47 -21.22 9.02
N PRO A 706 -16.06 -22.36 8.42
CA PRO A 706 -16.84 -22.98 7.34
C PRO A 706 -18.24 -23.40 7.77
N GLN A 707 -18.38 -23.99 8.96
CA GLN A 707 -19.68 -24.41 9.52
C GLN A 707 -20.57 -23.20 9.85
N ARG A 708 -19.99 -22.13 10.42
CA ARG A 708 -20.72 -20.88 10.70
C ARG A 708 -21.18 -20.19 9.41
N LEU A 709 -20.33 -20.13 8.39
CA LEU A 709 -20.70 -19.62 7.07
C LEU A 709 -21.82 -20.46 6.42
N ARG A 710 -21.79 -21.79 6.57
CA ARG A 710 -22.85 -22.69 6.10
C ARG A 710 -24.22 -22.37 6.73
N THR A 711 -24.23 -21.94 7.99
CA THR A 711 -25.48 -21.52 8.68
C THR A 711 -26.05 -20.25 8.05
N LEU A 712 -25.19 -19.30 7.70
CA LEU A 712 -25.60 -18.04 7.07
C LEU A 712 -25.95 -18.21 5.57
N LEU A 713 -25.25 -19.11 4.89
CA LEU A 713 -25.26 -19.30 3.44
C LEU A 713 -25.34 -20.81 3.10
N PRO A 714 -26.52 -21.44 3.27
CA PRO A 714 -26.66 -22.90 3.20
C PRO A 714 -26.32 -23.49 1.82
N GLU A 715 -26.76 -22.83 0.75
CA GLU A 715 -26.67 -23.32 -0.64
C GLU A 715 -25.36 -22.94 -1.36
N VAL A 716 -24.44 -22.24 -0.70
CA VAL A 716 -23.25 -21.66 -1.34
C VAL A 716 -22.12 -22.68 -1.44
N THR A 717 -21.46 -22.79 -2.58
CA THR A 717 -20.23 -23.60 -2.70
C THR A 717 -19.07 -22.85 -2.03
N ILE A 718 -18.36 -23.47 -1.09
CA ILE A 718 -17.27 -22.82 -0.33
C ILE A 718 -15.94 -23.48 -0.72
N LEU A 719 -15.00 -22.68 -1.23
CA LEU A 719 -13.62 -23.09 -1.48
C LEU A 719 -12.70 -22.38 -0.48
N LEU A 720 -12.07 -23.15 0.39
CA LEU A 720 -11.13 -22.67 1.40
C LEU A 720 -9.70 -22.98 0.96
N LEU A 721 -8.86 -21.96 0.81
CA LEU A 721 -7.44 -22.11 0.53
C LEU A 721 -6.67 -21.86 1.83
N SER A 722 -5.85 -22.81 2.26
CA SER A 722 -5.10 -22.73 3.52
C SER A 722 -3.66 -23.21 3.36
N ALA A 723 -2.75 -22.64 4.15
CA ALA A 723 -1.36 -23.08 4.23
C ALA A 723 -1.21 -24.44 4.94
N SER A 724 -2.17 -24.78 5.80
CA SER A 724 -2.14 -25.95 6.67
C SER A 724 -3.49 -26.67 6.69
N GLU A 725 -3.46 -27.93 7.08
CA GLU A 725 -4.68 -28.72 7.24
C GLU A 725 -5.57 -28.14 8.33
N LEU A 726 -6.87 -28.18 8.06
CA LEU A 726 -7.92 -27.95 9.04
C LEU A 726 -8.56 -29.33 9.24
N GLY A 727 -8.81 -29.72 10.50
CA GLY A 727 -9.18 -31.09 10.84
C GLY A 727 -10.30 -31.70 9.97
N ASP A 728 -10.22 -33.01 9.78
CA ASP A 728 -10.97 -33.77 8.76
C ASP A 728 -12.51 -33.67 8.84
N GLU A 729 -13.07 -33.29 9.99
CA GLU A 729 -14.53 -33.20 10.19
C GLU A 729 -15.15 -31.87 9.73
N ILE A 730 -14.35 -30.93 9.20
CA ILE A 730 -14.79 -29.55 8.92
C ILE A 730 -15.23 -29.35 7.46
N CYS A 731 -14.64 -30.09 6.52
CA CYS A 731 -14.88 -29.92 5.09
C CYS A 731 -15.38 -31.22 4.45
N ASP A 732 -16.18 -31.09 3.39
CA ASP A 732 -16.74 -32.23 2.66
C ASP A 732 -15.71 -32.88 1.72
N LYS A 733 -14.67 -32.15 1.33
CA LYS A 733 -13.59 -32.61 0.44
C LYS A 733 -12.28 -31.92 0.75
N HIS A 734 -11.19 -32.69 0.73
CA HIS A 734 -9.83 -32.25 1.02
C HIS A 734 -8.96 -32.51 -0.20
N VAL A 735 -8.26 -31.47 -0.65
CA VAL A 735 -7.37 -31.53 -1.81
C VAL A 735 -6.03 -30.94 -1.40
N ARG A 736 -4.94 -31.66 -1.65
CA ARG A 736 -3.60 -31.15 -1.41
C ARG A 736 -2.95 -30.73 -2.73
N LEU A 737 -2.39 -29.51 -2.74
CA LEU A 737 -1.56 -29.06 -3.85
C LEU A 737 -0.12 -29.52 -3.62
N TYR A 738 0.31 -30.53 -4.36
CA TYR A 738 1.65 -31.10 -4.26
C TYR A 738 2.37 -31.06 -5.62
N HIS A 739 3.48 -30.31 -5.70
CA HIS A 739 4.28 -30.15 -6.92
C HIS A 739 3.50 -29.74 -8.20
N GLY A 740 2.43 -28.97 -8.04
CA GLY A 740 1.58 -28.53 -9.15
C GLY A 740 0.46 -29.50 -9.50
N MET A 741 0.44 -30.67 -8.88
CA MET A 741 -0.64 -31.64 -9.00
C MET A 741 -1.63 -31.41 -7.85
N LEU A 742 -2.93 -31.50 -8.15
CA LEU A 742 -3.97 -31.60 -7.13
C LEU A 742 -4.18 -33.08 -6.83
N VAL A 743 -3.99 -33.47 -5.56
CA VAL A 743 -4.20 -34.83 -5.09
C VAL A 743 -5.42 -34.83 -4.18
N ASP A 744 -6.39 -35.68 -4.48
CA ASP A 744 -7.58 -35.89 -3.67
C ASP A 744 -7.24 -36.91 -2.56
N ASP A 745 -7.55 -36.59 -1.31
CA ASP A 745 -7.26 -37.50 -0.19
C ASP A 745 -8.16 -38.75 -0.20
N ALA A 746 -9.16 -38.82 -1.09
CA ALA A 746 -10.08 -39.95 -1.24
C ALA A 746 -9.56 -41.09 -2.16
N GLU A 747 -8.49 -40.90 -2.93
CA GLU A 747 -7.91 -41.93 -3.79
C GLU A 747 -6.57 -42.44 -3.23
N ASP A 748 -6.60 -43.65 -2.68
CA ASP A 748 -5.47 -44.42 -2.12
C ASP A 748 -4.51 -44.96 -3.21
N ASP A 749 -4.38 -44.26 -4.34
CA ASP A 749 -3.55 -44.66 -5.48
C ASP A 749 -2.28 -43.80 -5.57
N ALA A 750 -1.31 -44.12 -4.72
CA ALA A 750 0.07 -43.68 -4.91
C ALA A 750 0.66 -44.33 -6.18
N PRO A 751 1.38 -43.58 -7.05
CA PRO A 751 1.88 -44.12 -8.32
C PRO A 751 2.96 -45.20 -8.13
N THR A 752 2.81 -46.28 -8.91
CA THR A 752 3.57 -47.55 -8.92
C THR A 752 5.10 -47.48 -8.77
N GLU A 753 5.63 -48.42 -7.98
CA GLU A 753 6.94 -48.44 -7.28
C GLU A 753 8.25 -48.50 -8.09
N GLN A 754 8.26 -48.45 -9.43
CA GLN A 754 9.51 -48.73 -10.19
C GLN A 754 10.12 -47.56 -10.98
N GLU A 755 9.38 -46.47 -11.21
CA GLU A 755 9.97 -45.16 -11.61
C GLU A 755 10.04 -44.18 -10.42
N SER A 756 9.45 -44.57 -9.28
CA SER A 756 9.16 -43.71 -8.12
C SER A 756 10.29 -43.65 -7.08
N ALA A 757 11.18 -44.65 -6.96
CA ALA A 757 12.11 -44.73 -5.83
C ALA A 757 13.05 -43.51 -5.68
N GLY A 758 13.63 -43.01 -6.78
CA GLY A 758 14.54 -41.85 -6.73
C GLY A 758 13.81 -40.51 -6.54
N LYS A 759 12.55 -40.42 -6.99
CA LYS A 759 11.71 -39.22 -6.84
C LYS A 759 11.11 -39.18 -5.44
N ALA A 760 10.55 -40.29 -4.97
CA ALA A 760 10.06 -40.49 -3.61
C ALA A 760 11.16 -40.29 -2.56
N GLU A 761 12.39 -40.76 -2.78
CA GLU A 761 13.49 -40.51 -1.84
C GLU A 761 13.85 -39.02 -1.77
N LEU A 762 13.90 -38.32 -2.91
CA LEU A 762 14.15 -36.88 -2.94
C LEU A 762 12.99 -36.11 -2.29
N ASP A 763 11.76 -36.54 -2.53
CA ASP A 763 10.53 -35.94 -1.99
C ASP A 763 10.46 -36.10 -0.47
N LEU A 764 10.85 -37.26 0.08
CA LEU A 764 11.00 -37.50 1.52
C LEU A 764 12.06 -36.57 2.14
N LYS A 765 13.18 -36.33 1.45
CA LYS A 765 14.22 -35.38 1.92
C LYS A 765 13.73 -33.94 1.88
N ILE A 766 12.99 -33.54 0.85
CA ILE A 766 12.40 -32.19 0.75
C ILE A 766 11.36 -31.99 1.85
N GLN A 767 10.52 -32.99 2.11
CA GLN A 767 9.52 -32.94 3.19
C GLN A 767 10.21 -32.72 4.55
N ALA A 768 11.23 -33.51 4.87
CA ALA A 768 12.02 -33.36 6.11
C ALA A 768 12.66 -31.97 6.24
N LEU A 769 13.17 -31.39 5.15
CA LEU A 769 13.72 -30.03 5.13
C LEU A 769 12.63 -28.96 5.31
N SER A 770 11.46 -29.15 4.68
CA SER A 770 10.34 -28.20 4.72
C SER A 770 9.71 -28.08 6.10
N THR A 771 9.71 -29.17 6.88
CA THR A 771 9.21 -29.19 8.27
C THR A 771 10.24 -28.68 9.28
N SER A 772 11.50 -28.48 8.86
CA SER A 772 12.55 -27.98 9.75
C SER A 772 12.40 -26.48 10.03
N LYS A 773 12.72 -26.06 11.25
CA LYS A 773 12.65 -24.64 11.65
C LYS A 773 13.59 -23.75 10.83
N LEU A 774 14.69 -24.30 10.33
CA LEU A 774 15.75 -23.55 9.64
C LEU A 774 15.53 -23.49 8.14
N PHE A 775 15.15 -24.61 7.51
CA PHE A 775 15.01 -24.72 6.04
C PHE A 775 13.55 -24.63 5.55
N GLY A 776 12.56 -24.60 6.45
CA GLY A 776 11.15 -24.53 6.08
C GLY A 776 10.73 -23.26 5.33
N SER A 777 11.45 -22.14 5.54
CA SER A 777 11.21 -20.87 4.85
C SER A 777 11.94 -20.72 3.52
N LEU A 778 12.74 -21.71 3.11
CA LEU A 778 13.47 -21.66 1.85
C LEU A 778 12.53 -21.81 0.64
N GLY A 779 12.86 -21.13 -0.45
CA GLY A 779 12.20 -21.37 -1.74
C GLY A 779 12.38 -22.82 -2.22
N ARG A 780 11.41 -23.32 -2.99
CA ARG A 780 11.41 -24.72 -3.48
C ARG A 780 12.68 -25.11 -4.22
N LYS A 781 13.31 -24.17 -4.94
CA LYS A 781 14.56 -24.40 -5.67
C LYS A 781 15.73 -24.68 -4.72
N GLN A 782 15.84 -23.94 -3.63
CA GLN A 782 16.89 -24.09 -2.61
C GLN A 782 16.68 -25.36 -1.78
N GLN A 783 15.43 -25.66 -1.40
CA GLN A 783 15.10 -26.91 -0.69
C GLN A 783 15.45 -28.15 -1.53
N ARG A 784 15.16 -28.11 -2.84
CA ARG A 784 15.58 -29.17 -3.78
C ARG A 784 17.08 -29.34 -3.86
N LEU A 785 17.83 -28.23 -3.84
CA LEU A 785 19.29 -28.26 -3.92
C LEU A 785 19.91 -28.90 -2.67
N LEU A 786 19.40 -28.57 -1.48
CA LEU A 786 19.79 -29.23 -0.22
C LEU A 786 19.40 -30.71 -0.21
N ALA A 787 18.15 -31.03 -0.58
CA ALA A 787 17.65 -32.40 -0.60
C ALA A 787 18.47 -33.31 -1.53
N PHE A 788 18.97 -32.76 -2.64
CA PHE A 788 19.80 -33.48 -3.60
C PHE A 788 21.17 -33.86 -3.02
N GLY A 789 21.80 -32.95 -2.26
CA GLY A 789 23.08 -33.22 -1.60
C GLY A 789 22.98 -34.01 -0.29
N ALA A 790 21.78 -34.09 0.27
CA ALA A 790 21.56 -34.69 1.57
C ALA A 790 21.46 -36.24 1.54
N ARG A 791 21.98 -36.89 2.58
CA ARG A 791 22.00 -38.35 2.74
C ARG A 791 21.32 -38.78 4.04
N TRP A 792 20.54 -39.84 3.99
CA TRP A 792 19.98 -40.44 5.19
C TRP A 792 21.08 -41.07 6.04
N TYR A 793 21.05 -40.79 7.34
CA TYR A 793 21.94 -41.35 8.35
C TYR A 793 21.08 -41.96 9.46
N LYS A 794 21.34 -43.21 9.80
CA LYS A 794 20.60 -43.96 10.82
C LYS A 794 21.57 -44.42 11.89
N ALA A 795 21.22 -44.23 13.16
CA ALA A 795 22.03 -44.64 14.29
C ALA A 795 21.17 -45.41 15.32
N THR A 796 21.78 -46.41 15.92
CA THR A 796 21.15 -47.23 16.98
C THR A 796 21.43 -46.65 18.37
N PRO A 797 20.59 -46.93 19.39
CA PRO A 797 20.80 -46.41 20.75
C PRO A 797 22.21 -46.73 21.27
N GLY A 798 22.93 -45.70 21.72
CA GLY A 798 24.31 -45.80 22.21
C GLY A 798 25.40 -45.53 21.16
N GLU A 799 25.04 -45.39 19.88
CA GLU A 799 25.98 -45.11 18.79
C GLU A 799 26.34 -43.61 18.72
N TYR A 800 27.63 -43.30 18.53
CA TYR A 800 28.10 -41.93 18.37
C TYR A 800 28.00 -41.50 16.90
N ILE A 801 27.37 -40.36 16.66
CA ILE A 801 27.26 -39.73 15.34
C ILE A 801 28.53 -38.93 15.02
N PHE A 802 29.07 -38.21 16.01
CA PHE A 802 30.38 -37.59 15.97
C PHE A 802 30.92 -37.37 17.38
N HIS A 803 32.24 -37.25 17.51
CA HIS A 803 32.92 -36.97 18.77
C HIS A 803 33.36 -35.51 18.89
N ALA A 804 33.46 -35.01 20.12
CA ALA A 804 34.11 -33.74 20.39
C ALA A 804 35.57 -33.81 19.91
N GLY A 805 36.00 -32.78 19.16
CA GLY A 805 37.30 -32.72 18.50
C GLY A 805 37.31 -33.16 17.03
N ASP A 806 36.24 -33.76 16.53
CA ASP A 806 36.12 -34.12 15.11
C ASP A 806 36.11 -32.86 14.22
N ALA A 807 36.61 -33.01 13.00
CA ALA A 807 36.51 -31.96 11.99
C ALA A 807 35.03 -31.73 11.59
N PRO A 808 34.63 -30.49 11.27
CA PRO A 808 33.25 -30.15 10.92
C PRO A 808 32.87 -30.53 9.47
N ASP A 809 33.79 -31.12 8.70
CA ASP A 809 33.63 -31.50 7.29
C ASP A 809 32.56 -32.56 7.03
N SER A 810 32.21 -33.33 8.06
CA SER A 810 31.16 -34.35 8.06
C SER A 810 29.73 -33.85 7.78
N GLY A 811 29.51 -32.53 7.72
CA GLY A 811 28.20 -31.94 7.40
C GLY A 811 27.35 -31.60 8.63
N VAL A 812 26.10 -31.23 8.42
CA VAL A 812 25.14 -30.95 9.49
C VAL A 812 24.08 -32.04 9.52
N PHE A 813 23.63 -32.44 10.72
CA PHE A 813 22.63 -33.49 10.89
C PHE A 813 21.30 -32.89 11.30
N LEU A 814 20.28 -33.02 10.44
CA LEU A 814 18.90 -32.68 10.76
C LEU A 814 18.19 -33.93 11.29
N ILE A 815 17.78 -33.92 12.56
CA ILE A 815 17.07 -35.06 13.15
C ILE A 815 15.64 -35.08 12.60
N VAL A 816 15.24 -36.20 11.99
CA VAL A 816 13.89 -36.42 11.44
C VAL A 816 13.07 -37.24 12.41
N GLU A 817 13.64 -38.31 12.96
CA GLU A 817 13.02 -39.18 13.97
C GLU A 817 14.04 -39.60 15.04
N GLY A 818 13.57 -39.82 16.27
CA GLY A 818 14.40 -40.21 17.41
C GLY A 818 14.99 -39.03 18.19
N THR A 819 15.81 -39.35 19.20
CA THR A 819 16.48 -38.37 20.05
C THR A 819 17.97 -38.68 20.20
N ALA A 820 18.77 -37.63 20.40
CA ALA A 820 20.21 -37.74 20.62
C ALA A 820 20.65 -36.87 21.81
N ASP A 821 21.62 -37.39 22.56
CA ASP A 821 22.27 -36.71 23.67
C ASP A 821 23.51 -35.97 23.16
N LEU A 822 23.62 -34.68 23.50
CA LEU A 822 24.84 -33.90 23.32
C LEU A 822 25.64 -33.90 24.62
N LEU A 823 26.84 -34.48 24.56
CA LEU A 823 27.68 -34.75 25.72
C LEU A 823 28.98 -33.94 25.63
N ARG A 824 29.42 -33.36 26.75
CA ARG A 824 30.72 -32.70 26.86
C ARG A 824 31.70 -33.60 27.62
N ALA A 825 32.90 -33.78 27.08
CA ALA A 825 33.98 -34.45 27.81
C ALA A 825 34.46 -33.56 28.98
N ALA A 826 34.50 -34.11 30.19
CA ALA A 826 35.12 -33.48 31.35
C ALA A 826 36.62 -33.83 31.43
N ASP A 827 37.40 -33.03 32.16
CA ASP A 827 38.86 -33.18 32.29
C ASP A 827 39.30 -34.52 32.92
N ASP A 828 38.39 -35.25 33.55
CA ASP A 828 38.59 -36.57 34.16
C ASP A 828 38.19 -37.76 33.24
N GLY A 829 37.77 -37.48 32.00
CA GLY A 829 37.33 -38.47 31.02
C GLY A 829 35.88 -38.92 31.18
N THR A 830 35.11 -38.32 32.09
CA THR A 830 33.65 -38.55 32.20
C THR A 830 32.89 -37.69 31.20
N GLU A 831 31.76 -38.21 30.70
CA GLU A 831 30.88 -37.47 29.77
C GLU A 831 29.71 -36.84 30.53
N VAL A 832 29.54 -35.54 30.41
CA VAL A 832 28.45 -34.80 31.03
C VAL A 832 27.40 -34.46 29.97
N LEU A 833 26.14 -34.87 30.19
CA LEU A 833 25.02 -34.51 29.34
C LEU A 833 24.79 -32.98 29.39
N VAL A 834 24.89 -32.33 28.23
CA VAL A 834 24.62 -30.89 28.10
C VAL A 834 23.15 -30.66 27.78
N THR A 835 22.63 -31.37 26.78
CA THR A 835 21.23 -31.26 26.37
C THR A 835 20.82 -32.49 25.55
N ASN A 836 19.51 -32.70 25.41
CA ASN A 836 18.93 -33.70 24.53
C ASN A 836 18.22 -32.99 23.36
N VAL A 837 18.41 -33.48 22.15
CA VAL A 837 17.87 -32.92 20.91
C VAL A 837 17.00 -33.96 20.19
N GLY A 838 15.79 -33.55 19.79
CA GLY A 838 14.81 -34.40 19.11
C GLY A 838 14.50 -33.97 17.68
N ALA A 839 13.51 -34.61 17.07
CA ALA A 839 13.04 -34.33 15.71
C ALA A 839 12.86 -32.83 15.41
N GLY A 840 13.29 -32.42 14.22
CA GLY A 840 13.31 -31.02 13.74
C GLY A 840 14.52 -30.20 14.20
N SER A 841 15.40 -30.76 15.04
CA SER A 841 16.63 -30.09 15.48
C SER A 841 17.76 -30.30 14.49
N LEU A 842 18.47 -29.22 14.18
CA LEU A 842 19.68 -29.25 13.39
C LEU A 842 20.89 -29.26 14.32
N VAL A 843 21.86 -30.14 14.08
CA VAL A 843 23.00 -30.34 14.96
C VAL A 843 24.30 -30.35 14.16
N GLY A 844 25.25 -29.52 14.59
CA GLY A 844 26.59 -29.45 14.01
C GLY A 844 26.83 -28.21 13.12
N GLU A 845 25.86 -27.33 13.02
CA GLU A 845 25.92 -26.08 12.27
C GLU A 845 27.04 -25.15 12.79
N LEU A 846 27.22 -25.05 14.12
CA LEU A 846 28.21 -24.15 14.74
C LEU A 846 29.65 -24.42 14.31
N GLY A 847 30.08 -25.69 14.30
CA GLY A 847 31.44 -26.07 13.90
C GLY A 847 31.73 -25.74 12.44
N LEU A 848 30.72 -25.90 11.57
CA LEU A 848 30.81 -25.56 10.14
C LEU A 848 30.90 -24.05 9.91
N ILE A 849 30.10 -23.26 10.63
CA ILE A 849 30.08 -21.80 10.50
C ILE A 849 31.36 -21.17 11.05
N ARG A 850 31.84 -21.66 12.21
CA ARG A 850 33.04 -21.12 12.88
C ARG A 850 34.35 -21.71 12.36
N GLN A 851 34.30 -22.77 11.54
CA GLN A 851 35.47 -23.55 11.13
C GLN A 851 36.29 -24.06 12.33
N GLU A 852 35.60 -24.45 13.40
CA GLU A 852 36.20 -24.99 14.62
C GLU A 852 35.83 -26.49 14.77
N PRO A 853 36.68 -27.31 15.42
CA PRO A 853 36.34 -28.70 15.74
C PRO A 853 35.05 -28.81 16.56
N ARG A 854 34.35 -29.93 16.44
CA ARG A 854 33.10 -30.19 17.18
C ARG A 854 33.31 -30.01 18.69
N ALA A 855 32.49 -29.20 19.34
CA ALA A 855 32.63 -28.91 20.77
C ALA A 855 32.05 -30.02 21.68
N LEU A 856 31.11 -30.81 21.17
CA LEU A 856 30.36 -31.83 21.91
C LEU A 856 30.40 -33.16 21.16
N HIS A 857 30.25 -34.27 21.89
CA HIS A 857 29.89 -35.55 21.32
C HIS A 857 28.38 -35.58 21.07
N MET A 858 27.96 -36.24 19.99
CA MET A 858 26.56 -36.53 19.74
C MET A 858 26.36 -38.05 19.76
N ARG A 859 25.53 -38.54 20.68
CA ARG A 859 25.22 -39.97 20.83
C ARG A 859 23.71 -40.20 20.68
N ALA A 860 23.31 -41.20 19.91
CA ALA A 860 21.91 -41.57 19.78
C ALA A 860 21.38 -42.13 21.11
N SER A 861 20.28 -41.55 21.61
CA SER A 861 19.61 -42.00 22.84
C SER A 861 18.53 -43.03 22.53
N ASP A 862 17.90 -42.87 21.36
CA ASP A 862 16.93 -43.80 20.75
C ASP A 862 17.36 -44.15 19.31
N ASN A 863 16.58 -44.99 18.62
CA ASN A 863 16.75 -45.19 17.17
C ASN A 863 16.61 -43.85 16.45
N LEU A 864 17.74 -43.35 15.93
CA LEU A 864 17.84 -42.02 15.35
C LEU A 864 17.84 -42.12 13.83
N VAL A 865 16.99 -41.34 13.17
CA VAL A 865 17.01 -41.11 11.73
C VAL A 865 17.25 -39.63 11.50
N CYS A 866 18.36 -39.30 10.85
CA CYS A 866 18.72 -37.94 10.51
C CYS A 866 19.10 -37.79 9.04
N LEU A 867 18.99 -36.57 8.56
CA LEU A 867 19.38 -36.16 7.23
C LEU A 867 20.72 -35.41 7.35
N ASN A 868 21.80 -36.01 6.85
CA ASN A 868 23.12 -35.40 6.79
C ASN A 868 23.22 -34.51 5.54
N ILE A 869 23.49 -33.23 5.75
CA ILE A 869 23.68 -32.21 4.71
C ILE A 869 25.17 -31.86 4.67
N GLY A 870 25.82 -32.07 3.52
CA GLY A 870 27.25 -31.78 3.35
C GLY A 870 27.60 -30.30 3.54
N GLN A 871 28.88 -30.06 3.84
CA GLN A 871 29.43 -28.72 4.08
C GLN A 871 29.19 -27.78 2.89
N ASP A 872 29.50 -28.22 1.67
CA ASP A 872 29.43 -27.40 0.48
C ASP A 872 27.99 -26.97 0.16
N GLU A 873 27.03 -27.90 0.31
CA GLU A 873 25.62 -27.64 0.06
C GLU A 873 25.01 -26.72 1.12
N PHE A 874 25.36 -26.94 2.40
CA PHE A 874 24.92 -26.08 3.49
C PHE A 874 25.46 -24.65 3.32
N MET A 875 26.75 -24.50 3.00
CA MET A 875 27.36 -23.19 2.79
C MET A 875 26.86 -22.48 1.53
N ALA A 876 26.59 -23.21 0.45
CA ALA A 876 26.02 -22.64 -0.78
C ALA A 876 24.66 -21.98 -0.54
N VAL A 877 23.81 -22.59 0.29
CA VAL A 877 22.50 -21.99 0.62
C VAL A 877 22.66 -20.77 1.53
N ILE A 878 23.53 -20.83 2.54
CA ILE A 878 23.79 -19.68 3.42
C ILE A 878 24.34 -18.48 2.63
N GLN A 879 25.22 -18.72 1.65
CA GLN A 879 25.82 -17.64 0.85
C GLN A 879 24.85 -16.99 -0.14
N HIS A 880 23.80 -17.70 -0.56
CA HIS A 880 22.87 -17.24 -1.59
C HIS A 880 21.47 -16.87 -1.07
N ASP A 881 21.12 -17.22 0.17
CA ASP A 881 19.82 -16.90 0.77
C ASP A 881 19.97 -16.12 2.09
N ALA A 882 19.63 -14.82 2.04
CA ALA A 882 19.79 -13.91 3.18
C ALA A 882 18.88 -14.27 4.37
N ALA A 883 17.69 -14.85 4.11
CA ALA A 883 16.75 -15.24 5.16
C ALA A 883 17.28 -16.43 5.98
N THR A 884 17.88 -17.41 5.31
CA THR A 884 18.53 -18.56 5.95
C THR A 884 19.77 -18.15 6.70
N ALA A 885 20.61 -17.29 6.11
CA ALA A 885 21.77 -16.73 6.81
C ALA A 885 21.35 -16.00 8.11
N TYR A 886 20.27 -15.23 8.05
CA TYR A 886 19.73 -14.53 9.22
C TYR A 886 19.18 -15.49 10.30
N ARG A 887 18.46 -16.56 9.92
CA ARG A 887 17.98 -17.58 10.88
C ARG A 887 19.12 -18.36 11.52
N VAL A 888 20.14 -18.69 10.76
CA VAL A 888 21.37 -19.31 11.29
C VAL A 888 22.02 -18.40 12.31
N LEU A 889 22.13 -17.09 12.04
CA LEU A 889 22.63 -16.11 13.02
C LEU A 889 21.78 -16.06 14.29
N GLN A 890 20.45 -16.14 14.20
CA GLN A 890 19.56 -16.17 15.38
C GLN A 890 19.81 -17.42 16.24
N ILE A 891 20.01 -18.58 15.60
CA ILE A 891 20.30 -19.84 16.30
C ILE A 891 21.67 -19.77 16.97
N VAL A 892 22.69 -19.28 16.26
CA VAL A 892 24.04 -19.06 16.81
C VAL A 892 24.01 -18.09 18.00
N ALA A 893 23.22 -17.02 17.91
CA ALA A 893 23.04 -16.05 18.99
C ALA A 893 22.33 -16.65 20.22
N GLY A 894 21.48 -17.68 20.04
CA GLY A 894 20.82 -18.38 21.14
C GLY A 894 21.71 -19.38 21.90
N TYR A 895 22.90 -19.70 21.38
CA TYR A 895 23.89 -20.55 22.03
C TYR A 895 24.94 -19.77 22.85
N ILE A 896 24.99 -18.44 22.71
CA ILE A 896 25.78 -17.51 23.53
C ILE A 896 24.93 -17.11 24.74
#